data_AF-A0AAU8IL35-F1
#
_entry.id   AF-A0AAU8IL35-F1
#
_cell.length_a   1.000
_cell.length_b   1.000
_cell.length_c   1.000
_cell.angle_alpha   90.00
_cell.angle_beta   90.00
_cell.angle_gamma   90.00
#
_symmetry.space_group_name_H-M   'P 1'
#
loop_
_entity.id
_entity.type
_entity.pdbx_description
1 polymer ?
#
loop_
_entity_poly.entity_id
_entity_poly.type
_entity_poly.pdbx_seq_one_letter_code
_entity_poly.pdbx_strand_id
1 'polypeptide(L)'
;MRHRQRDRQRGRRLTAVLLGAALGTLGLLPVTAQPASAAGANLALNKPVEASSTIQNYVAKNAVDGSTGSYWEASGSPSTLTVKLGADADLDSLVLKLNPDPAWATRTQSIEVLGRAASAGAFSSVKAKADYTFNPSGNQNTVTIPVSGRYSDVQLKFSSNTAGYGGQVAEFEVHGTPAPNPDLTVSGLSWDPASPSEADTIKVNTTVRNTGTAAAAATTVDVSVGGTVAGSVAVPALAAGASATVPVTIGKRAEGSYTVSALVDPTNAINEQDETNNSRTADTKLTVGQTPGPDLEVTGITSNPASPAVGANVTFSVKVHNRGTSAVPAGSVTRLTVGTATLNGTTPALAAGASADVALSGSWTAVSGGATLTATADATNTVAETNENNNVLARSIVVGRGAAVPYTEYEAEDGTYTGTLLTADAKRTFGHTNYASESSGRKSVRLNSTGQYVEFTSTNATNSIVVRNSIPDAAGGGGQEKTLSLYANGTFVQKLNLSSKHSWLYGHTDDPEGLTNTPGGDARRLFDETHALLAQTYPQGTKFRLQRDSGDDAAYYIVDLVDLEQVAPPASKPAECTSITAYGAVPNDGNDDTAAIQKAVTADQNGDIACVWIPAGQWRQEQKILTDDPLNRGQYNQVGIRDVTIKGAGMWHSQLYTLTAPQNAGGINHPHEGNFGFDIDDNTKISDIAIFGSGTIRGGDGNAEGGVGLNGRFGKNTKISNVWIEHANVGVWVGRDYSNIPELWGPADGLEFSGMRIRDTYADGINFSNGTRNSSVYNSSFRTTGDDALAVWANKYVKDTSVDVGHDNVFRNNTVQLPWRANGIAVYGGYGNKIENNLVYDTANYPGIMLATDHDPLPFSGQTLIANNGLYRTGGAFWNEDQEFGAITLFAQGQNIPGVTIRDTDIQDSTYDGIQFKTGGGAMPDVKISNVSISKSVNGSGILAMSGARGNATLSGVTIKDSRDGDVLIEPGSQFVINGSATAASSSAPGTRLGR
;
A
#
# COMPACT_ATOMS: atom_id res chain seq x y z
N MET A 1 -50.53 -2.53 32.14
CA MET A 1 -50.89 -3.94 32.45
C MET A 1 -49.58 -4.67 32.75
N ARG A 2 -49.25 -4.84 34.04
CA ARG A 2 -49.18 -6.13 34.81
C ARG A 2 -48.28 -7.18 34.12
N HIS A 3 -47.21 -7.74 34.68
CA HIS A 3 -46.61 -7.84 36.03
C HIS A 3 -45.09 -8.14 35.83
N ARG A 4 -44.11 -7.48 36.49
CA ARG A 4 -43.47 -7.78 37.80
C ARG A 4 -43.08 -9.27 37.97
N GLN A 5 -41.92 -9.70 38.48
CA GLN A 5 -40.80 -9.13 39.26
C GLN A 5 -39.64 -10.19 39.19
N ARG A 6 -38.34 -9.83 39.15
CA ARG A 6 -37.38 -9.72 40.30
C ARG A 6 -37.39 -10.95 41.23
N ASP A 7 -36.29 -11.54 41.70
CA ASP A 7 -35.00 -10.96 42.13
C ASP A 7 -34.02 -12.10 42.53
N ARG A 8 -32.71 -11.87 42.30
CA ARG A 8 -31.55 -11.99 43.21
C ARG A 8 -30.94 -13.30 43.77
N GLN A 9 -29.60 -13.16 43.91
CA GLN A 9 -28.60 -13.68 44.87
C GLN A 9 -27.88 -15.00 44.51
N ARG A 10 -26.57 -14.97 44.17
CA ARG A 10 -25.31 -14.74 44.95
C ARG A 10 -24.82 -15.99 45.71
N GLY A 11 -23.54 -16.33 45.49
CA GLY A 11 -22.67 -17.05 46.44
C GLY A 11 -22.09 -18.36 45.89
N ARG A 12 -20.85 -18.38 45.38
CA ARG A 12 -19.58 -18.67 46.10
C ARG A 12 -19.30 -20.16 46.39
N ARG A 13 -18.28 -20.66 45.68
CA ARG A 13 -17.02 -21.30 46.17
C ARG A 13 -17.01 -22.76 46.68
N LEU A 14 -15.98 -23.47 46.16
CA LEU A 14 -15.12 -24.51 46.78
C LEU A 14 -15.80 -25.86 47.14
N THR A 15 -15.20 -27.05 47.14
CA THR A 15 -14.04 -27.74 46.53
C THR A 15 -14.21 -29.23 46.94
N ALA A 16 -13.64 -30.14 46.14
CA ALA A 16 -12.92 -31.36 46.57
C ALA A 16 -13.62 -32.69 46.91
N VAL A 17 -12.81 -33.72 46.60
CA VAL A 17 -12.71 -35.11 47.11
C VAL A 17 -13.49 -36.17 46.31
N LEU A 18 -12.87 -36.97 45.42
CA LEU A 18 -11.91 -38.10 45.55
C LEU A 18 -12.49 -39.42 46.10
N LEU A 19 -12.06 -40.50 45.42
CA LEU A 19 -11.93 -41.91 45.80
C LEU A 19 -13.08 -42.90 45.56
N GLY A 20 -12.74 -44.01 44.91
CA GLY A 20 -13.43 -45.29 45.09
C GLY A 20 -13.32 -46.28 43.93
N ALA A 21 -12.18 -46.98 43.82
CA ALA A 21 -12.02 -48.16 42.97
C ALA A 21 -12.63 -49.41 43.64
N ALA A 22 -13.22 -50.34 42.88
CA ALA A 22 -13.22 -51.77 43.19
C ALA A 22 -13.59 -52.64 41.98
N LEU A 23 -12.81 -53.71 41.81
CA LEU A 23 -12.90 -54.81 40.83
C LEU A 23 -14.19 -55.65 40.93
N GLY A 24 -14.53 -56.35 39.85
CA GLY A 24 -15.39 -57.54 39.90
C GLY A 24 -15.80 -58.09 38.52
N THR A 25 -15.11 -59.14 38.09
CA THR A 25 -15.22 -59.85 36.80
C THR A 25 -16.39 -60.83 36.65
N LEU A 26 -16.70 -61.11 35.37
CA LEU A 26 -17.23 -62.33 34.72
C LEU A 26 -18.76 -62.51 34.53
N GLY A 27 -19.15 -62.71 33.26
CA GLY A 27 -20.42 -63.35 32.86
C GLY A 27 -20.90 -63.03 31.44
N LEU A 28 -20.24 -63.59 30.42
CA LEU A 28 -20.71 -63.62 29.02
C LEU A 28 -21.81 -64.68 28.83
N LEU A 29 -22.84 -64.37 28.02
CA LEU A 29 -23.59 -65.27 27.10
C LEU A 29 -24.58 -64.42 26.26
N PRO A 30 -25.07 -64.89 25.09
CA PRO A 30 -24.64 -64.41 23.77
C PRO A 30 -25.69 -63.53 23.05
N VAL A 31 -25.23 -62.65 22.16
CA VAL A 31 -26.09 -62.00 21.16
C VAL A 31 -25.99 -62.81 19.87
N THR A 32 -27.16 -63.23 19.39
CA THR A 32 -27.38 -63.95 18.14
C THR A 32 -26.94 -63.12 16.94
N ALA A 33 -26.14 -63.75 16.06
CA ALA A 33 -25.77 -63.22 14.76
C ALA A 33 -26.99 -63.13 13.83
N GLN A 34 -27.13 -61.99 13.16
CA GLN A 34 -27.93 -61.80 11.96
C GLN A 34 -26.97 -61.40 10.84
N PRO A 35 -26.95 -62.07 9.67
CA PRO A 35 -26.00 -61.77 8.62
C PRO A 35 -26.52 -60.58 7.80
N ALA A 36 -25.80 -59.47 7.83
CA ALA A 36 -25.83 -58.47 6.77
C ALA A 36 -24.57 -58.66 5.93
N SER A 37 -24.72 -59.00 4.65
CA SER A 37 -23.61 -58.99 3.71
C SER A 37 -23.12 -57.55 3.56
N ALA A 38 -21.90 -57.26 4.02
CA ALA A 38 -21.25 -55.98 3.81
C ALA A 38 -20.99 -55.79 2.30
N ALA A 39 -21.68 -54.83 1.68
CA ALA A 39 -21.22 -54.25 0.43
C ALA A 39 -19.85 -53.59 0.71
N GLY A 40 -18.84 -53.87 -0.10
CA GLY A 40 -17.49 -53.30 0.05
C GLY A 40 -17.49 -51.77 0.03
N ALA A 41 -16.43 -51.14 0.54
CA ALA A 41 -16.29 -49.68 0.55
C ALA A 41 -16.27 -49.13 -0.90
N ASN A 42 -16.92 -47.98 -1.14
CA ASN A 42 -16.78 -47.24 -2.40
C ASN A 42 -15.39 -46.60 -2.46
N LEU A 43 -14.51 -47.14 -3.30
CA LEU A 43 -13.12 -46.73 -3.48
C LEU A 43 -12.96 -45.49 -4.37
N ALA A 44 -14.02 -45.07 -5.07
CA ALA A 44 -13.99 -43.93 -5.98
C ALA A 44 -14.34 -42.59 -5.30
N LEU A 45 -14.96 -42.63 -4.12
CA LEU A 45 -15.45 -41.43 -3.43
C LEU A 45 -14.31 -40.42 -3.22
N ASN A 46 -14.50 -39.19 -3.70
CA ASN A 46 -13.56 -38.07 -3.69
C ASN A 46 -12.20 -38.33 -4.37
N LYS A 47 -12.09 -39.38 -5.19
CA LYS A 47 -10.85 -39.67 -5.94
C LYS A 47 -10.70 -38.79 -7.18
N PRO A 48 -9.46 -38.59 -7.68
CA PRO A 48 -9.23 -37.91 -8.95
C PRO A 48 -9.98 -38.57 -10.10
N VAL A 49 -10.64 -37.76 -10.93
CA VAL A 49 -11.45 -38.23 -12.07
C VAL A 49 -11.23 -37.36 -13.30
N GLU A 50 -11.07 -38.01 -14.46
CA GLU A 50 -10.80 -37.39 -15.75
C GLU A 50 -11.87 -37.77 -16.78
N ALA A 51 -12.33 -36.80 -17.57
CA ALA A 51 -13.28 -37.03 -18.64
C ALA A 51 -12.70 -36.63 -20.00
N SER A 52 -13.12 -37.31 -21.07
CA SER A 52 -12.73 -36.93 -22.44
C SER A 52 -13.28 -35.56 -22.86
N SER A 53 -14.42 -35.16 -22.28
CA SER A 53 -15.04 -33.86 -22.47
C SER A 53 -16.04 -33.56 -21.36
N THR A 54 -16.41 -32.29 -21.25
CA THR A 54 -17.50 -31.80 -20.40
C THR A 54 -18.29 -30.74 -21.16
N ILE A 55 -19.57 -30.61 -20.86
CA ILE A 55 -20.39 -29.47 -21.28
C ILE A 55 -20.76 -28.59 -20.07
N GLN A 56 -20.71 -27.27 -20.26
CA GLN A 56 -21.02 -26.29 -19.22
C GLN A 56 -20.21 -26.54 -17.92
N ASN A 57 -20.88 -26.54 -16.76
CA ASN A 57 -20.31 -26.76 -15.44
C ASN A 57 -20.52 -28.20 -14.91
N TYR A 58 -20.96 -29.14 -15.75
CA TYR A 58 -21.17 -30.56 -15.38
C TYR A 58 -19.85 -31.35 -15.46
N VAL A 59 -18.91 -30.96 -14.60
CA VAL A 59 -17.52 -31.43 -14.59
C VAL A 59 -17.34 -32.82 -13.98
N ALA A 60 -16.25 -33.50 -14.35
CA ALA A 60 -15.97 -34.89 -13.96
C ALA A 60 -16.03 -35.14 -12.45
N LYS A 61 -15.53 -34.20 -11.63
CA LYS A 61 -15.51 -34.31 -10.15
C LYS A 61 -16.88 -34.54 -9.53
N ASN A 62 -17.95 -34.09 -10.21
CA ASN A 62 -19.32 -34.25 -9.74
C ASN A 62 -19.77 -35.71 -9.74
N ALA A 63 -19.07 -36.61 -10.45
CA ALA A 63 -19.43 -38.02 -10.53
C ALA A 63 -18.84 -38.86 -9.38
N VAL A 64 -18.11 -38.26 -8.43
CA VAL A 64 -17.47 -38.97 -7.32
C VAL A 64 -17.57 -38.19 -6.01
N ASP A 65 -18.51 -37.23 -5.92
CA ASP A 65 -18.69 -36.36 -4.76
C ASP A 65 -19.69 -36.93 -3.72
N GLY A 66 -20.26 -38.10 -3.98
CA GLY A 66 -21.24 -38.76 -3.13
C GLY A 66 -22.65 -38.17 -3.24
N SER A 67 -22.92 -37.31 -4.23
CA SER A 67 -24.19 -36.62 -4.42
C SER A 67 -24.81 -36.95 -5.78
N THR A 68 -26.07 -37.42 -5.76
CA THR A 68 -26.87 -37.58 -6.99
C THR A 68 -27.55 -36.31 -7.48
N GLY A 69 -27.39 -35.19 -6.75
CA GLY A 69 -27.92 -33.87 -7.12
C GLY A 69 -27.01 -33.11 -8.10
N SER A 70 -25.74 -33.47 -8.14
CA SER A 70 -24.71 -33.02 -9.08
C SER A 70 -24.45 -34.14 -10.11
N TYR A 71 -23.86 -33.80 -11.27
CA TYR A 71 -23.48 -34.81 -12.26
C TYR A 71 -22.40 -34.30 -13.22
N TRP A 72 -21.73 -35.26 -13.84
CA TRP A 72 -20.91 -35.06 -15.02
C TRP A 72 -21.73 -35.33 -16.30
N GLU A 73 -21.51 -34.50 -17.33
CA GLU A 73 -22.05 -34.70 -18.67
C GLU A 73 -21.00 -34.42 -19.75
N ALA A 74 -20.85 -35.36 -20.68
CA ALA A 74 -20.00 -35.22 -21.86
C ALA A 74 -20.65 -34.35 -22.94
N SER A 75 -19.82 -33.67 -23.73
CA SER A 75 -20.28 -32.88 -24.90
C SER A 75 -20.82 -33.72 -26.07
N GLY A 76 -20.64 -35.06 -26.05
CA GLY A 76 -21.10 -35.97 -27.10
C GLY A 76 -20.72 -37.44 -26.86
N SER A 77 -21.05 -38.30 -27.82
CA SER A 77 -20.64 -39.73 -27.85
C SER A 77 -19.80 -40.03 -29.10
N PRO A 78 -18.72 -40.84 -29.01
CA PRO A 78 -18.26 -41.54 -27.81
C PRO A 78 -17.57 -40.60 -26.81
N SER A 79 -17.61 -40.96 -25.53
CA SER A 79 -16.95 -40.22 -24.44
C SER A 79 -16.44 -41.17 -23.35
N THR A 80 -15.49 -40.72 -22.54
CA THR A 80 -14.92 -41.49 -21.43
C THR A 80 -14.94 -40.72 -20.12
N LEU A 81 -15.06 -41.47 -19.01
CA LEU A 81 -14.93 -40.98 -17.63
C LEU A 81 -14.07 -41.98 -16.84
N THR A 82 -12.96 -41.52 -16.28
CA THR A 82 -11.92 -42.35 -15.66
C THR A 82 -11.71 -41.94 -14.21
N VAL A 83 -11.91 -42.86 -13.28
CA VAL A 83 -11.55 -42.68 -11.87
C VAL A 83 -10.18 -43.29 -11.62
N LYS A 84 -9.31 -42.56 -10.94
CA LYS A 84 -7.99 -43.02 -10.48
C LYS A 84 -8.07 -43.38 -9.00
N LEU A 85 -8.00 -44.67 -8.68
CA LEU A 85 -8.15 -45.18 -7.30
C LEU A 85 -6.92 -44.87 -6.42
N GLY A 86 -5.79 -44.55 -7.04
CA GLY A 86 -4.49 -44.26 -6.38
C GLY A 86 -3.57 -45.48 -6.35
N ALA A 87 -4.12 -46.66 -6.07
CA ALA A 87 -3.40 -47.93 -6.09
C ALA A 87 -4.25 -49.04 -6.73
N ASP A 88 -3.62 -50.15 -7.08
CA ASP A 88 -4.33 -51.34 -7.53
C ASP A 88 -5.34 -51.81 -6.47
N ALA A 89 -6.57 -52.09 -6.89
CA ALA A 89 -7.62 -52.65 -6.05
C ALA A 89 -8.26 -53.86 -6.74
N ASP A 90 -8.58 -54.90 -5.95
CA ASP A 90 -9.37 -56.03 -6.42
C ASP A 90 -10.84 -55.60 -6.48
N LEU A 91 -11.39 -55.47 -7.70
CA LEU A 91 -12.73 -54.94 -7.92
C LEU A 91 -13.81 -56.03 -7.81
N ASP A 92 -14.96 -55.66 -7.24
CA ASP A 92 -16.16 -56.51 -7.10
C ASP A 92 -17.31 -56.02 -8.00
N SER A 93 -17.62 -54.71 -7.96
CA SER A 93 -18.69 -54.12 -8.76
C SER A 93 -18.51 -52.62 -8.95
N LEU A 94 -19.12 -52.08 -10.01
CA LEU A 94 -19.31 -50.64 -10.19
C LEU A 94 -20.79 -50.33 -9.94
N VAL A 95 -21.08 -49.22 -9.27
CA VAL A 95 -22.45 -48.71 -9.13
C VAL A 95 -22.51 -47.34 -9.78
N LEU A 96 -23.27 -47.23 -10.87
CA LEU A 96 -23.48 -45.99 -11.59
C LEU A 96 -24.85 -45.45 -11.25
N LYS A 97 -24.93 -44.17 -10.92
CA LYS A 97 -26.18 -43.47 -10.61
C LYS A 97 -26.37 -42.29 -11.54
N LEU A 98 -27.62 -42.01 -11.87
CA LEU A 98 -28.07 -40.73 -12.42
C LEU A 98 -28.94 -40.02 -11.38
N ASN A 99 -29.19 -38.73 -11.59
CA ASN A 99 -30.07 -37.96 -10.72
C ASN A 99 -31.47 -38.64 -10.68
N PRO A 100 -32.00 -38.97 -9.49
CA PRO A 100 -33.27 -39.68 -9.35
C PRO A 100 -34.52 -38.82 -9.60
N ASP A 101 -34.37 -37.51 -9.86
CA ASP A 101 -35.48 -36.61 -10.16
C ASP A 101 -36.32 -37.14 -11.35
N PRO A 102 -37.66 -37.19 -11.25
CA PRO A 102 -38.53 -37.63 -12.35
C PRO A 102 -38.35 -36.85 -13.67
N ALA A 103 -37.82 -35.62 -13.64
CA ALA A 103 -37.43 -34.86 -14.83
C ALA A 103 -36.36 -35.58 -15.67
N TRP A 104 -35.56 -36.46 -15.05
CA TRP A 104 -34.61 -37.32 -15.72
C TRP A 104 -35.31 -38.53 -16.33
N ALA A 105 -35.94 -38.38 -17.50
CA ALA A 105 -36.61 -39.49 -18.19
C ALA A 105 -35.75 -40.76 -18.32
N THR A 106 -36.42 -41.93 -18.34
CA THR A 106 -35.78 -43.25 -18.54
C THR A 106 -34.89 -43.23 -19.78
N ARG A 107 -33.66 -43.73 -19.63
CA ARG A 107 -32.69 -43.77 -20.72
C ARG A 107 -31.78 -44.98 -20.63
N THR A 108 -31.21 -45.34 -21.77
CA THR A 108 -30.23 -46.42 -21.87
C THR A 108 -28.90 -45.83 -22.31
N GLN A 109 -27.84 -46.11 -21.55
CA GLN A 109 -26.47 -45.77 -21.92
C GLN A 109 -25.71 -47.05 -22.27
N SER A 110 -25.01 -47.04 -23.40
CA SER A 110 -24.17 -48.16 -23.83
C SER A 110 -22.74 -47.97 -23.33
N ILE A 111 -22.33 -48.80 -22.37
CA ILE A 111 -21.10 -48.61 -21.58
C ILE A 111 -20.20 -49.83 -21.74
N GLU A 112 -18.93 -49.60 -22.08
CA GLU A 112 -17.84 -50.56 -21.89
C GLU A 112 -17.05 -50.16 -20.63
N VAL A 113 -16.68 -51.12 -19.80
CA VAL A 113 -15.81 -50.89 -18.64
C VAL A 113 -14.40 -51.33 -18.97
N LEU A 114 -13.47 -50.40 -18.80
CA LEU A 114 -12.05 -50.57 -19.02
C LEU A 114 -11.30 -50.42 -17.69
N GLY A 115 -10.18 -51.09 -17.58
CA GLY A 115 -9.35 -51.10 -16.38
C GLY A 115 -7.88 -51.06 -16.75
N ARG A 116 -7.09 -50.35 -15.95
CA ARG A 116 -5.64 -50.25 -16.07
C ARG A 116 -5.02 -50.51 -14.71
N ALA A 117 -4.13 -51.51 -14.64
CA ALA A 117 -3.31 -51.74 -13.46
C ALA A 117 -2.21 -50.69 -13.38
N ALA A 118 -1.69 -50.40 -12.19
CA ALA A 118 -0.67 -49.37 -11.97
C ALA A 118 0.61 -49.61 -12.81
N SER A 119 0.92 -50.87 -13.11
CA SER A 119 2.08 -51.27 -13.93
C SER A 119 1.84 -51.26 -15.44
N ALA A 120 0.60 -51.01 -15.89
CA ALA A 120 0.22 -51.12 -17.30
C ALA A 120 0.14 -49.73 -17.97
N GLY A 121 0.70 -49.60 -19.16
CA GLY A 121 0.64 -48.34 -19.94
C GLY A 121 -0.70 -48.09 -20.63
N ALA A 122 -1.53 -49.11 -20.84
CA ALA A 122 -2.78 -49.04 -21.60
C ALA A 122 -3.96 -49.68 -20.86
N PHE A 123 -5.18 -49.20 -21.14
CA PHE A 123 -6.42 -49.78 -20.65
C PHE A 123 -6.74 -51.12 -21.34
N SER A 124 -7.36 -52.03 -20.59
CA SER A 124 -7.85 -53.33 -21.07
C SER A 124 -9.35 -53.48 -20.76
N SER A 125 -10.06 -54.27 -21.56
CA SER A 125 -11.51 -54.49 -21.37
C SER A 125 -11.77 -55.35 -20.13
N VAL A 126 -12.48 -54.77 -19.16
CA VAL A 126 -12.91 -55.42 -17.90
C VAL A 126 -14.31 -55.97 -18.04
N LYS A 127 -15.19 -55.19 -18.69
CA LYS A 127 -16.53 -55.61 -19.08
C LYS A 127 -16.81 -55.14 -20.50
N ALA A 128 -17.12 -56.09 -21.38
CA ALA A 128 -17.52 -55.79 -22.73
C ALA A 128 -18.72 -54.84 -22.76
N LYS A 129 -18.80 -54.03 -23.82
CA LYS A 129 -19.89 -53.07 -24.05
C LYS A 129 -21.27 -53.73 -23.86
N ALA A 130 -22.10 -53.13 -23.03
CA ALA A 130 -23.50 -53.51 -22.83
C ALA A 130 -24.40 -52.29 -22.65
N ASP A 131 -25.70 -52.50 -22.83
CA ASP A 131 -26.72 -51.48 -22.66
C ASP A 131 -27.26 -51.50 -21.23
N TYR A 132 -27.22 -50.34 -20.57
CA TYR A 132 -27.65 -50.17 -19.19
C TYR A 132 -28.78 -49.15 -19.11
N THR A 133 -29.95 -49.60 -18.68
CA THR A 133 -31.14 -48.76 -18.56
C THR A 133 -31.24 -48.15 -17.17
N PHE A 134 -31.24 -46.82 -17.13
CA PHE A 134 -31.48 -46.01 -15.94
C PHE A 134 -32.95 -45.58 -15.94
N ASN A 135 -33.67 -45.94 -14.88
CA ASN A 135 -35.08 -45.62 -14.71
C ASN A 135 -35.30 -44.93 -13.35
N PRO A 136 -35.86 -43.70 -13.31
CA PRO A 136 -36.16 -43.00 -12.06
C PRO A 136 -37.23 -43.72 -11.24
N SER A 137 -38.15 -44.41 -11.90
CA SER A 137 -39.23 -45.16 -11.25
C SER A 137 -38.74 -46.54 -10.78
N GLY A 138 -38.99 -46.88 -9.52
CA GLY A 138 -38.79 -48.24 -8.99
C GLY A 138 -37.34 -48.73 -8.87
N ASN A 139 -36.32 -47.96 -9.26
CA ASN A 139 -34.91 -48.28 -8.99
C ASN A 139 -33.97 -47.05 -8.99
N GLN A 140 -34.40 -45.91 -8.44
CA GLN A 140 -33.61 -44.71 -8.11
C GLN A 140 -32.54 -44.27 -9.15
N ASN A 141 -32.76 -44.52 -10.46
CA ASN A 141 -31.78 -44.25 -11.51
C ASN A 141 -30.39 -44.86 -11.24
N THR A 142 -30.34 -46.10 -10.78
CA THR A 142 -29.09 -46.79 -10.41
C THR A 142 -28.90 -48.10 -11.17
N VAL A 143 -27.66 -48.38 -11.59
CA VAL A 143 -27.24 -49.63 -12.24
C VAL A 143 -25.99 -50.17 -11.55
N THR A 144 -25.96 -51.47 -11.27
CA THR A 144 -24.78 -52.17 -10.77
C THR A 144 -24.18 -53.05 -11.86
N ILE A 145 -22.88 -52.89 -12.12
CA ILE A 145 -22.11 -53.63 -13.12
C ILE A 145 -21.12 -54.55 -12.38
N PRO A 146 -21.30 -55.88 -12.41
CA PRO A 146 -20.33 -56.80 -11.83
C PRO A 146 -19.05 -56.79 -12.65
N VAL A 147 -17.93 -56.55 -11.98
CA VAL A 147 -16.57 -56.54 -12.54
C VAL A 147 -15.66 -57.40 -11.68
N SER A 148 -14.50 -57.75 -12.21
CA SER A 148 -13.48 -58.50 -11.48
C SER A 148 -12.11 -58.19 -12.03
N GLY A 149 -11.09 -58.30 -11.19
CA GLY A 149 -9.69 -58.06 -11.56
C GLY A 149 -9.08 -56.91 -10.76
N ARG A 150 -7.78 -56.74 -10.94
CA ARG A 150 -6.97 -55.80 -10.16
C ARG A 150 -6.56 -54.61 -11.01
N TYR A 151 -7.02 -53.42 -10.64
CA TYR A 151 -6.81 -52.19 -11.42
C TYR A 151 -6.62 -50.98 -10.51
N SER A 152 -5.81 -50.01 -10.94
CA SER A 152 -5.61 -48.73 -10.28
C SER A 152 -6.47 -47.62 -10.90
N ASP A 153 -6.86 -47.77 -12.16
CA ASP A 153 -7.81 -46.89 -12.85
C ASP A 153 -8.98 -47.68 -13.43
N VAL A 154 -10.18 -47.11 -13.32
CA VAL A 154 -11.40 -47.65 -13.93
C VAL A 154 -12.00 -46.61 -14.85
N GLN A 155 -12.17 -46.96 -16.11
CA GLN A 155 -12.74 -46.08 -17.13
C GLN A 155 -14.06 -46.61 -17.65
N LEU A 156 -15.07 -45.74 -17.68
CA LEU A 156 -16.30 -45.95 -18.42
C LEU A 156 -16.13 -45.37 -19.82
N LYS A 157 -16.44 -46.16 -20.84
CA LYS A 157 -16.47 -45.71 -22.23
C LYS A 157 -17.89 -45.79 -22.76
N PHE A 158 -18.48 -44.62 -22.98
CA PHE A 158 -19.84 -44.44 -23.47
C PHE A 158 -19.85 -44.41 -24.99
N SER A 159 -20.72 -45.23 -25.60
CA SER A 159 -20.93 -45.23 -27.06
C SER A 159 -22.22 -44.54 -27.49
N SER A 160 -23.22 -44.48 -26.62
CA SER A 160 -24.54 -43.91 -26.91
C SER A 160 -25.34 -43.66 -25.62
N ASN A 161 -26.24 -42.70 -25.67
CA ASN A 161 -27.24 -42.40 -24.63
C ASN A 161 -28.57 -42.06 -25.32
N THR A 162 -29.65 -42.80 -25.02
CA THR A 162 -30.95 -42.62 -25.70
C THR A 162 -31.66 -41.32 -25.35
N ALA A 163 -31.19 -40.56 -24.36
CA ALA A 163 -31.71 -39.23 -24.02
C ALA A 163 -31.26 -38.12 -24.99
N GLY A 164 -30.38 -38.43 -25.96
CA GLY A 164 -29.87 -37.47 -26.95
C GLY A 164 -28.64 -36.67 -26.51
N TYR A 165 -28.15 -36.89 -25.29
CA TYR A 165 -26.94 -36.25 -24.72
C TYR A 165 -25.69 -37.14 -24.87
N GLY A 166 -24.53 -36.64 -24.44
CA GLY A 166 -23.34 -37.47 -24.21
C GLY A 166 -23.50 -38.43 -23.03
N GLY A 167 -22.40 -39.08 -22.62
CA GLY A 167 -22.37 -39.85 -21.37
C GLY A 167 -22.73 -38.96 -20.17
N GLN A 168 -23.57 -39.46 -19.27
CA GLN A 168 -23.97 -38.77 -18.04
C GLN A 168 -23.76 -39.69 -16.85
N VAL A 169 -23.20 -39.17 -15.76
CA VAL A 169 -23.04 -39.91 -14.49
C VAL A 169 -23.16 -38.93 -13.32
N ALA A 170 -24.09 -39.20 -12.42
CA ALA A 170 -24.24 -38.45 -11.16
C ALA A 170 -23.35 -39.02 -10.07
N GLU A 171 -23.21 -40.34 -9.99
CA GLU A 171 -22.25 -40.99 -9.09
C GLU A 171 -21.65 -42.23 -9.76
N PHE A 172 -20.34 -42.38 -9.66
CA PHE A 172 -19.52 -43.49 -10.15
C PHE A 172 -18.84 -44.15 -8.96
N GLU A 173 -19.51 -45.14 -8.37
CA GLU A 173 -18.96 -45.92 -7.27
C GLU A 173 -18.16 -47.11 -7.80
N VAL A 174 -16.98 -47.35 -7.20
CA VAL A 174 -16.13 -48.51 -7.48
C VAL A 174 -16.02 -49.31 -6.18
N HIS A 175 -16.63 -50.48 -6.12
CA HIS A 175 -16.58 -51.35 -4.93
C HIS A 175 -15.56 -52.45 -5.10
N GLY A 176 -14.73 -52.66 -4.07
CA GLY A 176 -13.69 -53.68 -4.06
C GLY A 176 -12.87 -53.67 -2.78
N THR A 177 -11.78 -54.44 -2.78
CA THR A 177 -10.79 -54.47 -1.71
C THR A 177 -9.46 -53.85 -2.20
N PRO A 178 -8.94 -52.78 -1.57
CA PRO A 178 -7.63 -52.22 -1.92
C PRO A 178 -6.52 -53.27 -1.81
N ALA A 179 -5.57 -53.29 -2.76
CA ALA A 179 -4.38 -54.13 -2.61
C ALA A 179 -3.46 -53.59 -1.49
N PRO A 180 -2.58 -54.43 -0.91
CA PRO A 180 -1.60 -53.95 0.05
C PRO A 180 -0.69 -52.87 -0.56
N ASN A 181 -0.64 -51.69 0.07
CA ASN A 181 0.19 -50.56 -0.35
C ASN A 181 0.67 -49.79 0.91
N PRO A 182 1.82 -49.08 0.88
CA PRO A 182 2.22 -48.21 1.97
C PRO A 182 1.31 -46.98 2.06
N ASP A 183 1.36 -46.29 3.20
CA ASP A 183 0.63 -45.05 3.48
C ASP A 183 1.42 -44.26 4.53
N LEU A 184 2.16 -43.25 4.11
CA LEU A 184 3.14 -42.51 4.89
C LEU A 184 2.52 -41.23 5.45
N THR A 185 2.45 -41.17 6.77
CA THR A 185 1.94 -40.01 7.49
C THR A 185 3.04 -39.38 8.34
N VAL A 186 3.01 -38.05 8.50
CA VAL A 186 3.81 -37.39 9.53
C VAL A 186 3.07 -37.47 10.87
N SER A 187 3.53 -38.34 11.76
CA SER A 187 2.87 -38.62 13.04
C SER A 187 3.34 -37.73 14.19
N GLY A 188 4.44 -36.97 14.04
CA GLY A 188 4.92 -36.07 15.10
C GLY A 188 6.00 -35.08 14.64
N LEU A 189 5.96 -33.88 15.22
CA LEU A 189 6.95 -32.81 15.05
C LEU A 189 7.38 -32.31 16.42
N SER A 190 8.68 -32.18 16.63
CA SER A 190 9.30 -31.52 17.79
C SER A 190 10.60 -30.88 17.37
N TRP A 191 11.22 -30.05 18.19
CA TRP A 191 12.48 -29.41 17.84
C TRP A 191 13.45 -29.33 19.02
N ASP A 192 14.74 -29.26 18.69
CA ASP A 192 15.86 -29.11 19.60
C ASP A 192 16.75 -27.95 19.12
N PRO A 193 17.09 -26.97 19.99
CA PRO A 193 16.61 -26.79 21.37
C PRO A 193 15.10 -26.57 21.47
N ALA A 194 14.47 -26.97 22.58
CA ALA A 194 13.01 -26.79 22.79
C ALA A 194 12.59 -25.31 22.94
N SER A 195 13.52 -24.44 23.35
CA SER A 195 13.35 -22.99 23.46
C SER A 195 14.58 -22.30 22.85
N PRO A 196 14.69 -22.30 21.52
CA PRO A 196 15.87 -21.77 20.84
C PRO A 196 15.90 -20.25 20.91
N SER A 197 17.11 -19.70 20.80
CA SER A 197 17.39 -18.28 20.60
C SER A 197 17.89 -18.00 19.18
N GLU A 198 18.00 -16.72 18.80
CA GLU A 198 18.55 -16.31 17.50
C GLU A 198 19.97 -16.84 17.21
N ALA A 199 20.72 -17.19 18.26
CA ALA A 199 22.04 -17.78 18.14
C ALA A 199 22.03 -19.29 17.85
N ASP A 200 20.93 -19.98 18.13
CA ASP A 200 20.84 -21.44 18.13
C ASP A 200 20.55 -21.99 16.73
N THR A 201 21.24 -23.08 16.38
CA THR A 201 20.87 -23.89 15.21
C THR A 201 19.79 -24.87 15.61
N ILE A 202 18.65 -24.82 14.92
CA ILE A 202 17.46 -25.58 15.30
C ILE A 202 17.37 -26.84 14.43
N LYS A 203 17.02 -27.96 15.07
CA LYS A 203 16.68 -29.23 14.41
C LYS A 203 15.23 -29.57 14.69
N VAL A 204 14.46 -29.86 13.64
CA VAL A 204 13.10 -30.37 13.76
C VAL A 204 13.16 -31.89 13.65
N ASN A 205 12.80 -32.59 14.72
CA ASN A 205 12.66 -34.03 14.76
C ASN A 205 11.29 -34.41 14.20
N THR A 206 11.29 -34.93 12.98
CA THR A 206 10.08 -35.32 12.24
C THR A 206 9.88 -36.82 12.31
N THR A 207 8.74 -37.25 12.84
CA THR A 207 8.38 -38.67 12.92
C THR A 207 7.45 -39.03 11.78
N VAL A 208 7.92 -39.90 10.90
CA VAL A 208 7.15 -40.48 9.79
C VAL A 208 6.68 -41.87 10.19
N ARG A 209 5.44 -42.21 9.86
CA ARG A 209 4.84 -43.52 10.11
C ARG A 209 4.25 -44.07 8.82
N ASN A 210 4.49 -45.35 8.56
CA ASN A 210 3.75 -46.09 7.54
C ASN A 210 2.50 -46.71 8.18
N THR A 211 1.32 -46.13 7.95
CA THR A 211 0.00 -46.62 8.37
C THR A 211 -0.61 -47.64 7.41
N GLY A 212 0.03 -47.87 6.27
CA GLY A 212 -0.42 -48.79 5.22
C GLY A 212 -0.18 -50.25 5.56
N THR A 213 -0.68 -51.13 4.69
CA THR A 213 -0.61 -52.59 4.86
C THR A 213 0.57 -53.24 4.13
N ALA A 214 1.37 -52.47 3.38
CA ALA A 214 2.62 -52.91 2.77
C ALA A 214 3.83 -52.05 3.22
N ALA A 215 5.04 -52.53 2.95
CA ALA A 215 6.27 -51.78 3.24
C ALA A 215 6.47 -50.63 2.24
N ALA A 216 6.93 -49.48 2.74
CA ALA A 216 7.33 -48.32 1.95
C ALA A 216 8.84 -48.37 1.66
N ALA A 217 9.24 -47.98 0.45
CA ALA A 217 10.64 -47.76 0.12
C ALA A 217 11.21 -46.55 0.89
N ALA A 218 12.53 -46.34 0.84
CA ALA A 218 13.11 -45.11 1.39
C ALA A 218 12.68 -43.89 0.54
N THR A 219 12.39 -42.77 1.20
CA THR A 219 12.00 -41.50 0.57
C THR A 219 12.65 -40.32 1.32
N THR A 220 12.15 -39.10 1.17
CA THR A 220 12.55 -37.90 1.92
C THR A 220 11.37 -37.31 2.69
N VAL A 221 11.69 -36.45 3.64
CA VAL A 221 10.72 -35.57 4.30
C VAL A 221 11.25 -34.15 4.28
N ASP A 222 10.40 -33.23 3.84
CA ASP A 222 10.67 -31.80 3.85
C ASP A 222 10.05 -31.20 5.11
N VAL A 223 10.81 -30.34 5.81
CA VAL A 223 10.28 -29.54 6.91
C VAL A 223 10.20 -28.10 6.44
N SER A 224 9.04 -27.50 6.59
CA SER A 224 8.80 -26.09 6.31
C SER A 224 8.66 -25.28 7.60
N VAL A 225 9.22 -24.07 7.62
CA VAL A 225 9.15 -23.12 8.74
C VAL A 225 8.65 -21.80 8.18
N GLY A 226 7.54 -21.28 8.71
CA GLY A 226 6.89 -20.09 8.16
C GLY A 226 6.21 -20.31 6.81
N GLY A 227 6.13 -21.55 6.31
CA GLY A 227 5.61 -21.90 4.99
C GLY A 227 6.68 -22.31 3.98
N THR A 228 7.96 -21.99 4.23
CA THR A 228 9.09 -22.28 3.34
C THR A 228 9.81 -23.56 3.73
N VAL A 229 10.17 -24.41 2.76
CA VAL A 229 11.01 -25.60 3.02
C VAL A 229 12.36 -25.15 3.58
N ALA A 230 12.59 -25.48 4.84
CA ALA A 230 13.75 -25.11 5.63
C ALA A 230 14.84 -26.20 5.64
N GLY A 231 14.47 -27.43 5.28
CA GLY A 231 15.41 -28.55 5.13
C GLY A 231 14.71 -29.81 4.67
N SER A 232 15.49 -30.75 4.12
CA SER A 232 15.03 -32.06 3.66
C SER A 232 15.98 -33.14 4.15
N VAL A 233 15.46 -34.28 4.57
CA VAL A 233 16.25 -35.43 5.05
C VAL A 233 15.65 -36.74 4.55
N ALA A 234 16.53 -37.71 4.28
CA ALA A 234 16.12 -39.06 3.91
C ALA A 234 15.39 -39.78 5.05
N VAL A 235 14.25 -40.38 4.72
CA VAL A 235 13.50 -41.31 5.54
C VAL A 235 13.84 -42.73 5.08
N PRO A 236 14.32 -43.62 5.96
CA PRO A 236 14.63 -45.01 5.56
C PRO A 236 13.35 -45.77 5.18
N ALA A 237 13.50 -46.92 4.51
CA ALA A 237 12.37 -47.80 4.22
C ALA A 237 11.63 -48.21 5.50
N LEU A 238 10.30 -48.20 5.46
CA LEU A 238 9.43 -48.46 6.61
C LEU A 238 8.53 -49.66 6.36
N ALA A 239 8.63 -50.70 7.20
CA ALA A 239 7.66 -51.79 7.22
C ALA A 239 6.25 -51.28 7.58
N ALA A 240 5.21 -52.03 7.22
CA ALA A 240 3.83 -51.73 7.59
C ALA A 240 3.71 -51.54 9.12
N GLY A 241 3.13 -50.41 9.54
CA GLY A 241 2.96 -50.04 10.94
C GLY A 241 4.19 -49.43 11.62
N ALA A 242 5.36 -49.42 10.98
CA ALA A 242 6.61 -48.89 11.56
C ALA A 242 6.71 -47.36 11.45
N SER A 243 7.57 -46.77 12.29
CA SER A 243 7.88 -45.34 12.28
C SER A 243 9.39 -45.09 12.32
N ALA A 244 9.83 -43.97 11.77
CA ALA A 244 11.18 -43.43 11.94
C ALA A 244 11.11 -41.95 12.31
N THR A 245 11.97 -41.53 13.25
CA THR A 245 12.16 -40.11 13.57
C THR A 245 13.48 -39.64 12.97
N VAL A 246 13.42 -38.64 12.11
CA VAL A 246 14.59 -38.07 11.43
C VAL A 246 14.76 -36.58 11.80
N PRO A 247 15.98 -36.15 12.17
CA PRO A 247 16.24 -34.75 12.51
C PRO A 247 16.54 -33.94 11.25
N VAL A 248 15.71 -32.94 10.96
CA VAL A 248 15.89 -31.98 9.87
C VAL A 248 16.48 -30.69 10.41
N THR A 249 17.70 -30.34 10.00
CA THR A 249 18.35 -29.09 10.45
C THR A 249 17.77 -27.92 9.67
N ILE A 250 17.16 -26.97 10.37
CA ILE A 250 16.49 -25.79 9.76
C ILE A 250 17.30 -24.50 9.93
N GLY A 251 18.53 -24.58 10.44
CA GLY A 251 19.44 -23.44 10.63
C GLY A 251 19.08 -22.57 11.83
N LYS A 252 19.66 -21.37 11.88
CA LYS A 252 19.29 -20.31 12.83
C LYS A 252 18.06 -19.56 12.33
N ARG A 253 17.30 -18.97 13.24
CA ARG A 253 16.10 -18.19 12.92
C ARG A 253 16.10 -16.90 13.73
N ALA A 254 15.50 -15.84 13.20
CA ALA A 254 15.33 -14.60 13.94
C ALA A 254 14.34 -14.80 15.09
N GLU A 255 14.27 -13.84 16.01
CA GLU A 255 13.28 -13.83 17.08
C GLU A 255 11.88 -13.82 16.45
N GLY A 256 11.01 -14.71 16.93
CA GLY A 256 9.67 -14.80 16.37
C GLY A 256 8.98 -16.11 16.67
N SER A 257 7.74 -16.22 16.20
CA SER A 257 6.92 -17.40 16.37
C SER A 257 6.54 -17.97 15.01
N TYR A 258 7.11 -19.11 14.66
CA TYR A 258 7.02 -19.73 13.34
C TYR A 258 6.09 -20.93 13.36
N THR A 259 5.23 -21.04 12.35
CA THR A 259 4.54 -22.30 12.05
C THR A 259 5.55 -23.30 11.51
N VAL A 260 5.56 -24.54 12.01
CA VAL A 260 6.40 -25.61 11.47
C VAL A 260 5.51 -26.69 10.89
N SER A 261 5.75 -27.09 9.64
CA SER A 261 5.07 -28.22 9.01
C SER A 261 6.09 -29.18 8.40
N ALA A 262 5.67 -30.38 8.08
CA ALA A 262 6.47 -31.32 7.31
C ALA A 262 5.61 -32.11 6.33
N LEU A 263 6.24 -32.49 5.22
CA LEU A 263 5.66 -33.27 4.13
C LEU A 263 6.58 -34.46 3.82
N VAL A 264 6.10 -35.68 4.06
CA VAL A 264 6.83 -36.90 3.64
C VAL A 264 6.53 -37.21 2.17
N ASP A 265 7.53 -37.76 1.48
CA ASP A 265 7.47 -38.05 0.05
C ASP A 265 7.01 -36.87 -0.81
N PRO A 266 7.65 -35.69 -0.69
CA PRO A 266 7.21 -34.47 -1.36
C PRO A 266 7.20 -34.56 -2.89
N THR A 267 7.92 -35.53 -3.46
CA THR A 267 7.96 -35.79 -4.91
C THR A 267 6.90 -36.79 -5.37
N ASN A 268 6.12 -37.37 -4.44
CA ASN A 268 5.14 -38.42 -4.71
C ASN A 268 5.79 -39.60 -5.49
N ALA A 269 6.93 -40.08 -4.96
CA ALA A 269 7.72 -41.13 -5.58
C ALA A 269 7.29 -42.53 -5.13
N ILE A 270 6.59 -42.64 -4.01
CA ILE A 270 5.99 -43.86 -3.50
C ILE A 270 4.49 -43.75 -3.76
N ASN A 271 3.92 -44.69 -4.52
CA ASN A 271 2.46 -44.75 -4.66
C ASN A 271 1.86 -45.24 -3.34
N GLU A 272 0.98 -44.44 -2.74
CA GLU A 272 0.43 -44.68 -1.40
C GLU A 272 -1.06 -45.04 -1.45
N GLN A 273 -1.65 -45.46 -0.32
CA GLN A 273 -3.11 -45.64 -0.24
C GLN A 273 -3.85 -44.29 -0.24
N ASP A 274 -3.24 -43.27 0.39
CA ASP A 274 -3.78 -41.93 0.50
C ASP A 274 -2.68 -40.85 0.46
N GLU A 275 -2.44 -40.32 -0.74
CA GLU A 275 -1.49 -39.23 -1.01
C GLU A 275 -1.81 -37.90 -0.30
N THR A 276 -2.99 -37.79 0.32
CA THR A 276 -3.46 -36.52 0.90
C THR A 276 -3.11 -36.36 2.38
N ASN A 277 -2.58 -37.41 3.02
CA ASN A 277 -2.30 -37.44 4.46
C ASN A 277 -0.81 -37.31 4.83
N ASN A 278 0.05 -37.06 3.85
CA ASN A 278 1.51 -36.98 4.00
C ASN A 278 2.01 -35.73 4.74
N SER A 279 1.14 -34.75 4.98
CA SER A 279 1.51 -33.47 5.57
C SER A 279 1.01 -33.32 7.01
N ARG A 280 1.82 -32.69 7.86
CA ARG A 280 1.40 -32.26 9.20
C ARG A 280 1.97 -30.90 9.55
N THR A 281 1.14 -30.06 10.14
CA THR A 281 1.56 -28.83 10.84
C THR A 281 1.64 -29.10 12.34
N ALA A 282 2.68 -28.58 13.00
CA ALA A 282 2.87 -28.70 14.43
C ALA A 282 1.75 -27.98 15.21
N ASP A 283 1.32 -28.58 16.32
CA ASP A 283 0.22 -28.06 17.15
C ASP A 283 0.61 -26.77 17.91
N THR A 284 1.91 -26.52 18.04
CA THR A 284 2.47 -25.30 18.65
C THR A 284 3.42 -24.62 17.69
N LYS A 285 3.58 -23.30 17.81
CA LYS A 285 4.55 -22.55 17.02
C LYS A 285 5.95 -22.71 17.61
N LEU A 286 6.95 -22.84 16.75
CA LEU A 286 8.36 -22.71 17.11
C LEU A 286 8.60 -21.26 17.52
N THR A 287 8.82 -21.04 18.81
CA THR A 287 9.13 -19.70 19.33
C THR A 287 10.62 -19.58 19.55
N VAL A 288 11.24 -18.68 18.80
CA VAL A 288 12.66 -18.34 18.88
C VAL A 288 12.76 -17.07 19.72
N GLY A 289 13.45 -17.15 20.84
CA GLY A 289 13.69 -16.00 21.71
C GLY A 289 14.94 -15.22 21.31
N GLN A 290 15.18 -14.10 21.97
CA GLN A 290 16.43 -13.37 21.81
C GLN A 290 17.61 -14.13 22.37
N THR A 291 18.79 -13.85 21.80
CA THR A 291 20.05 -14.29 22.38
C THR A 291 20.20 -13.74 23.80
N PRO A 292 20.63 -14.54 24.79
CA PRO A 292 20.86 -14.05 26.14
C PRO A 292 21.94 -12.95 26.18
N GLY A 293 21.59 -11.78 26.70
CA GLY A 293 22.50 -10.63 26.80
C GLY A 293 21.79 -9.27 26.70
N PRO A 294 22.52 -8.16 26.87
CA PRO A 294 22.01 -6.82 26.59
C PRO A 294 21.96 -6.56 25.08
N ASP A 295 21.03 -5.71 24.65
CA ASP A 295 20.85 -5.32 23.24
C ASP A 295 20.22 -3.94 23.20
N LEU A 296 21.01 -2.92 22.93
CA LEU A 296 20.57 -1.54 22.83
C LEU A 296 20.15 -1.22 21.39
N GLU A 297 19.18 -0.32 21.28
CA GLU A 297 18.78 0.26 20.02
C GLU A 297 18.32 1.69 20.23
N VAL A 298 18.49 2.52 19.20
CA VAL A 298 17.93 3.88 19.20
C VAL A 298 16.56 3.85 18.55
N THR A 299 15.53 4.22 19.32
CA THR A 299 14.12 4.19 18.88
C THR A 299 13.54 5.57 18.61
N GLY A 300 14.28 6.64 18.92
CA GLY A 300 13.81 7.99 18.64
C GLY A 300 14.85 9.07 18.88
N ILE A 301 14.67 10.21 18.21
CA ILE A 301 15.41 11.44 18.45
C ILE A 301 14.37 12.55 18.65
N THR A 302 14.56 13.41 19.62
CA THR A 302 13.74 14.60 19.82
C THR A 302 14.63 15.83 19.81
N SER A 303 14.15 16.92 19.23
CA SER A 303 14.84 18.20 19.18
C SER A 303 14.01 19.25 19.91
N ASN A 304 14.70 20.18 20.57
CA ASN A 304 14.09 21.35 21.19
C ASN A 304 14.85 22.61 20.77
N PRO A 305 14.22 23.54 20.03
CA PRO A 305 12.84 23.48 19.53
C PRO A 305 12.63 22.37 18.48
N ALA A 306 11.39 21.87 18.35
CA ALA A 306 11.04 20.80 17.42
C ALA A 306 11.10 21.23 15.94
N SER A 307 10.82 22.51 15.68
CA SER A 307 10.94 23.17 14.36
C SER A 307 11.84 24.40 14.53
N PRO A 308 13.17 24.23 14.53
CA PRO A 308 14.10 25.33 14.75
C PRO A 308 14.09 26.34 13.59
N ALA A 309 14.11 27.63 13.91
CA ALA A 309 14.42 28.67 12.93
C ALA A 309 15.93 28.68 12.61
N VAL A 310 16.31 29.21 11.45
CA VAL A 310 17.72 29.41 11.10
C VAL A 310 18.40 30.26 12.19
N GLY A 311 19.57 29.83 12.64
CA GLY A 311 20.32 30.44 13.74
C GLY A 311 19.87 30.06 15.15
N ALA A 312 18.76 29.32 15.31
CA ALA A 312 18.31 28.87 16.62
C ALA A 312 19.27 27.83 17.23
N ASN A 313 19.44 27.88 18.56
CA ASN A 313 20.19 26.88 19.29
C ASN A 313 19.29 25.67 19.59
N VAL A 314 19.70 24.48 19.15
CA VAL A 314 18.91 23.24 19.23
C VAL A 314 19.57 22.26 20.19
N THR A 315 18.78 21.77 21.14
CA THR A 315 19.15 20.68 22.05
C THR A 315 18.45 19.40 21.61
N PHE A 316 19.03 18.25 21.96
CA PHE A 316 18.49 16.95 21.55
C PHE A 316 18.39 15.97 22.72
N SER A 317 17.41 15.07 22.64
CA SER A 317 17.31 13.87 23.48
C SER A 317 17.12 12.64 22.59
N VAL A 318 17.84 11.57 22.89
CA VAL A 318 17.83 10.32 22.12
C VAL A 318 17.18 9.22 22.95
N LYS A 319 16.15 8.57 22.41
CA LYS A 319 15.46 7.46 23.07
C LYS A 319 16.20 6.17 22.80
N VAL A 320 16.83 5.61 23.83
CA VAL A 320 17.54 4.32 23.78
C VAL A 320 16.68 3.25 24.45
N HIS A 321 16.50 2.11 23.79
CA HIS A 321 15.79 0.95 24.31
C HIS A 321 16.77 -0.20 24.48
N ASN A 322 16.71 -0.90 25.60
CA ASN A 322 17.37 -2.20 25.77
C ASN A 322 16.35 -3.27 25.43
N ARG A 323 16.35 -3.76 24.19
CA ARG A 323 15.48 -4.86 23.78
C ARG A 323 15.92 -6.20 24.34
N GLY A 324 17.19 -6.32 24.76
CA GLY A 324 17.81 -7.55 25.23
C GLY A 324 17.23 -8.11 26.53
N THR A 325 17.72 -9.29 26.92
CA THR A 325 17.26 -10.05 28.10
C THR A 325 18.04 -9.75 29.38
N SER A 326 19.17 -9.06 29.28
CA SER A 326 20.00 -8.64 30.42
C SER A 326 20.03 -7.13 30.58
N ALA A 327 20.20 -6.65 31.82
CA ALA A 327 20.32 -5.23 32.10
C ALA A 327 21.67 -4.65 31.64
N VAL A 328 21.65 -3.40 31.21
CA VAL A 328 22.83 -2.59 30.87
C VAL A 328 23.14 -1.64 32.04
N PRO A 329 24.39 -1.61 32.54
CA PRO A 329 24.79 -0.65 33.57
C PRO A 329 24.81 0.78 33.01
N ALA A 330 24.65 1.78 33.88
CA ALA A 330 24.80 3.18 33.47
C ALA A 330 26.25 3.45 33.01
N GLY A 331 26.40 4.30 32.00
CA GLY A 331 27.72 4.81 31.61
C GLY A 331 28.08 4.71 30.13
N SER A 332 27.33 3.94 29.33
CA SER A 332 27.57 3.91 27.87
C SER A 332 27.29 5.28 27.24
N VAL A 333 27.99 5.60 26.16
CA VAL A 333 27.87 6.90 25.50
C VAL A 333 26.78 6.83 24.44
N THR A 334 25.72 7.62 24.56
CA THR A 334 24.81 7.88 23.45
C THR A 334 25.31 9.10 22.69
N ARG A 335 25.55 8.97 21.38
CA ARG A 335 26.08 10.05 20.53
C ARG A 335 25.06 10.48 19.49
N LEU A 336 25.01 11.76 19.19
CA LEU A 336 24.34 12.31 18.02
C LEU A 336 25.31 13.14 17.18
N THR A 337 25.37 12.87 15.89
CA THR A 337 26.02 13.76 14.93
C THR A 337 24.97 14.55 14.16
N VAL A 338 25.16 15.87 14.04
CA VAL A 338 24.29 16.80 13.29
C VAL A 338 25.15 17.87 12.61
N GLY A 339 25.16 17.89 11.28
CA GLY A 339 26.12 18.70 10.53
C GLY A 339 27.55 18.35 10.94
N THR A 340 28.34 19.35 11.35
CA THR A 340 29.69 19.15 11.89
C THR A 340 29.74 18.95 13.41
N ALA A 341 28.60 19.05 14.10
CA ALA A 341 28.53 18.92 15.56
C ALA A 341 28.42 17.44 15.97
N THR A 342 29.12 17.08 17.05
CA THR A 342 28.98 15.79 17.74
C THR A 342 28.59 16.06 19.18
N LEU A 343 27.42 15.58 19.57
CA LEU A 343 26.84 15.75 20.90
C LEU A 343 26.79 14.39 21.61
N ASN A 344 27.20 14.32 22.87
CA ASN A 344 27.20 13.08 23.65
C ASN A 344 26.32 13.24 24.89
N GLY A 345 25.65 12.16 25.26
CA GLY A 345 24.97 11.96 26.55
C GLY A 345 25.40 10.64 27.17
N THR A 346 25.13 10.48 28.47
CA THR A 346 25.40 9.23 29.19
C THR A 346 24.11 8.45 29.32
N THR A 347 24.08 7.24 28.76
CA THR A 347 22.95 6.33 28.91
C THR A 347 22.81 5.91 30.38
N PRO A 348 21.63 6.05 31.00
CA PRO A 348 21.39 5.54 32.33
C PRO A 348 21.39 4.01 32.35
N ALA A 349 21.33 3.41 33.54
CA ALA A 349 21.15 1.97 33.65
C ALA A 349 19.79 1.59 33.06
N LEU A 350 19.76 0.58 32.19
CA LEU A 350 18.57 0.11 31.49
C LEU A 350 18.33 -1.36 31.81
N ALA A 351 17.21 -1.67 32.47
CA ALA A 351 16.77 -3.05 32.60
C ALA A 351 16.40 -3.65 31.24
N ALA A 352 16.33 -4.98 31.16
CA ALA A 352 15.79 -5.68 30.01
C ALA A 352 14.39 -5.17 29.66
N GLY A 353 14.14 -4.85 28.39
CA GLY A 353 12.89 -4.29 27.89
C GLY A 353 12.60 -2.82 28.28
N ALA A 354 13.54 -2.12 28.94
CA ALA A 354 13.34 -0.72 29.34
C ALA A 354 13.79 0.26 28.25
N SER A 355 13.28 1.50 28.27
CA SER A 355 13.79 2.61 27.46
C SER A 355 14.12 3.81 28.32
N ALA A 356 15.04 4.66 27.85
CA ALA A 356 15.34 5.95 28.45
C ALA A 356 15.54 7.03 27.39
N ASP A 357 15.09 8.25 27.70
CA ASP A 357 15.43 9.47 26.95
C ASP A 357 16.77 10.03 27.46
N VAL A 358 17.80 9.88 26.66
CA VAL A 358 19.17 10.35 26.95
C VAL A 358 19.33 11.78 26.45
N ALA A 359 19.31 12.73 27.38
CA ALA A 359 19.61 14.12 27.08
C ALA A 359 21.08 14.29 26.68
N LEU A 360 21.34 14.99 25.57
CA LEU A 360 22.70 15.22 25.09
C LEU A 360 23.27 16.54 25.64
N SER A 361 24.56 16.53 25.95
CA SER A 361 25.28 17.72 26.38
C SER A 361 25.67 18.58 25.17
N GLY A 362 25.34 19.87 25.23
CA GLY A 362 25.63 20.83 24.19
C GLY A 362 24.44 21.11 23.28
N SER A 363 24.70 21.82 22.19
CA SER A 363 23.67 22.25 21.26
C SER A 363 24.22 22.44 19.85
N TRP A 364 23.32 22.45 18.88
CA TRP A 364 23.62 22.72 17.47
C TRP A 364 22.95 24.02 17.05
N THR A 365 23.67 24.90 16.36
CA THR A 365 23.07 26.08 15.73
C THR A 365 22.45 25.69 14.40
N ALA A 366 21.14 25.84 14.30
CA ALA A 366 20.38 25.46 13.12
C ALA A 366 20.83 26.26 11.88
N VAL A 367 21.11 25.56 10.78
CA VAL A 367 21.45 26.17 9.48
C VAL A 367 20.33 25.95 8.47
N SER A 368 20.18 26.87 7.51
CA SER A 368 19.17 26.74 6.44
C SER A 368 19.31 25.42 5.68
N GLY A 369 18.20 24.86 5.21
CA GLY A 369 18.15 23.58 4.49
C GLY A 369 18.09 22.33 5.37
N GLY A 370 18.18 22.45 6.69
CA GLY A 370 18.09 21.30 7.61
C GLY A 370 19.40 20.55 7.80
N ALA A 371 19.33 19.36 8.42
CA ALA A 371 20.48 18.46 8.60
C ALA A 371 20.04 17.00 8.81
N THR A 372 20.91 16.04 8.53
CA THR A 372 20.73 14.65 8.98
C THR A 372 21.22 14.51 10.42
N LEU A 373 20.36 14.00 11.29
CA LEU A 373 20.66 13.56 12.64
C LEU A 373 21.03 12.08 12.58
N THR A 374 22.19 11.69 13.10
CA THR A 374 22.55 10.26 13.27
C THR A 374 22.85 10.02 14.73
N ALA A 375 21.96 9.28 15.40
CA ALA A 375 22.12 8.89 16.78
C ALA A 375 22.65 7.46 16.87
N THR A 376 23.54 7.22 17.84
CA THR A 376 24.16 5.92 18.09
C THR A 376 24.13 5.65 19.59
N ALA A 377 23.44 4.58 20.00
CA ALA A 377 23.56 4.02 21.34
C ALA A 377 24.93 3.32 21.48
N ASP A 378 25.47 3.32 22.69
CA ASP A 378 26.83 2.83 23.01
C ASP A 378 27.90 3.16 21.93
N ALA A 379 27.97 4.44 21.54
CA ALA A 379 28.86 4.94 20.48
C ALA A 379 30.38 4.77 20.76
N THR A 380 30.74 4.22 21.91
CA THR A 380 32.11 3.87 22.32
C THR A 380 32.34 2.37 22.41
N ASN A 381 31.33 1.54 22.11
CA ASN A 381 31.37 0.08 22.12
C ASN A 381 31.89 -0.49 23.46
N THR A 382 31.26 -0.06 24.56
CA THR A 382 31.62 -0.41 25.94
C THR A 382 30.71 -1.47 26.57
N VAL A 383 29.53 -1.68 26.01
CA VAL A 383 28.58 -2.73 26.34
C VAL A 383 28.74 -3.80 25.27
N ALA A 384 28.97 -5.06 25.66
CA ALA A 384 29.00 -6.15 24.70
C ALA A 384 27.57 -6.59 24.42
N GLU A 385 27.04 -6.25 23.25
CA GLU A 385 25.65 -6.46 22.91
C GLU A 385 25.44 -7.72 22.07
N THR A 386 24.23 -8.25 22.08
CA THR A 386 23.87 -9.41 21.24
C THR A 386 23.69 -9.04 19.78
N ASN A 387 23.43 -7.76 19.49
CA ASN A 387 23.38 -7.20 18.15
C ASN A 387 23.95 -5.78 18.19
N GLU A 388 25.01 -5.53 17.44
CA GLU A 388 25.64 -4.20 17.35
C GLU A 388 25.09 -3.36 16.19
N ASN A 389 24.28 -3.97 15.31
CA ASN A 389 23.88 -3.35 14.03
C ASN A 389 22.59 -2.51 14.14
N ASN A 390 21.87 -2.57 15.26
CA ASN A 390 20.64 -1.82 15.54
C ASN A 390 20.87 -0.62 16.47
N ASN A 391 22.12 -0.32 16.79
CA ASN A 391 22.49 0.80 17.65
C ASN A 391 22.33 2.18 17.00
N VAL A 392 22.03 2.27 15.70
CA VAL A 392 22.02 3.54 14.95
C VAL A 392 20.64 3.89 14.43
N LEU A 393 20.20 5.13 14.66
CA LEU A 393 19.02 5.73 14.02
C LEU A 393 19.42 7.03 13.33
N ALA A 394 19.09 7.16 12.05
CA ALA A 394 19.23 8.41 11.32
C ALA A 394 17.86 9.01 10.98
N ARG A 395 17.73 10.34 11.06
CA ARG A 395 16.55 11.08 10.60
C ARG A 395 16.91 12.51 10.20
N SER A 396 16.14 13.15 9.33
CA SER A 396 16.33 14.56 9.01
C SER A 396 15.71 15.50 10.07
N ILE A 397 16.34 16.65 10.30
CA ILE A 397 15.76 17.81 10.97
C ILE A 397 15.53 18.92 9.95
N VAL A 398 14.35 19.52 9.97
CA VAL A 398 14.01 20.68 9.16
C VAL A 398 14.31 21.95 9.96
N VAL A 399 14.95 22.91 9.29
CA VAL A 399 15.18 24.24 9.84
C VAL A 399 14.38 25.25 9.01
N GLY A 400 13.58 26.08 9.67
CA GLY A 400 12.60 26.94 9.02
C GLY A 400 11.24 26.25 8.80
N ARG A 401 10.43 26.80 7.89
CA ARG A 401 9.14 26.23 7.45
C ARG A 401 9.31 25.43 6.15
N GLY A 402 8.37 24.53 5.89
CA GLY A 402 8.33 23.73 4.67
C GLY A 402 9.23 22.52 4.71
N ALA A 403 9.33 21.80 3.59
CA ALA A 403 10.20 20.65 3.45
C ALA A 403 11.66 21.06 3.26
N ALA A 404 12.56 20.36 3.95
CA ALA A 404 13.98 20.35 3.67
C ALA A 404 14.24 19.43 2.46
N VAL A 405 14.15 20.03 1.27
CA VAL A 405 14.41 19.36 0.00
C VAL A 405 15.89 19.47 -0.39
N PRO A 406 16.46 18.47 -1.09
CA PRO A 406 17.87 18.47 -1.49
C PRO A 406 18.18 19.35 -2.70
N TYR A 407 17.15 19.90 -3.35
CA TYR A 407 17.27 20.77 -4.51
C TYR A 407 17.12 22.25 -4.13
N THR A 408 17.69 23.12 -4.96
CA THR A 408 17.42 24.56 -4.93
C THR A 408 16.57 24.94 -6.13
N GLU A 409 15.46 25.63 -5.87
CA GLU A 409 14.55 26.14 -6.89
C GLU A 409 14.98 27.54 -7.37
N TYR A 410 14.86 27.80 -8.68
CA TYR A 410 15.16 29.06 -9.33
C TYR A 410 13.96 29.45 -10.22
N GLU A 411 13.30 30.54 -9.89
CA GLU A 411 12.22 31.11 -10.70
C GLU A 411 12.80 31.70 -11.99
N ALA A 412 12.17 31.43 -13.14
CA ALA A 412 12.68 31.85 -14.43
C ALA A 412 12.75 33.38 -14.57
N GLU A 413 11.79 34.09 -13.98
CA GLU A 413 11.72 35.55 -13.99
C GLU A 413 12.77 36.24 -13.11
N ASP A 414 13.38 35.52 -12.17
CA ASP A 414 14.48 36.02 -11.33
C ASP A 414 15.85 35.86 -12.03
N GLY A 415 15.89 35.08 -13.13
CA GLY A 415 17.06 34.89 -13.97
C GLY A 415 17.31 36.02 -14.98
N THR A 416 18.40 35.90 -15.74
CA THR A 416 18.63 36.74 -16.93
C THR A 416 17.93 36.10 -18.11
N TYR A 417 17.01 36.83 -18.77
CA TYR A 417 16.27 36.30 -19.90
C TYR A 417 16.17 37.28 -21.07
N THR A 418 15.97 36.72 -22.27
CA THR A 418 15.72 37.47 -23.52
C THR A 418 14.35 37.14 -24.13
N GLY A 419 13.59 36.26 -23.46
CA GLY A 419 12.18 35.97 -23.74
C GLY A 419 11.21 37.04 -23.27
N THR A 420 9.93 36.74 -23.37
CA THR A 420 8.84 37.60 -22.89
C THR A 420 8.41 37.17 -21.49
N LEU A 421 8.45 38.09 -20.52
CA LEU A 421 7.90 37.86 -19.19
C LEU A 421 6.37 37.80 -19.25
N LEU A 422 5.78 36.74 -18.70
CA LEU A 422 4.35 36.60 -18.48
C LEU A 422 4.05 36.90 -17.00
N THR A 423 2.93 37.58 -16.73
CA THR A 423 2.51 37.95 -15.37
C THR A 423 1.00 37.78 -15.23
N ALA A 424 0.54 37.17 -14.14
CA ALA A 424 -0.89 37.06 -13.89
C ALA A 424 -1.53 38.43 -13.62
N ASP A 425 -2.82 38.53 -13.93
CA ASP A 425 -3.63 39.64 -13.42
C ASP A 425 -3.92 39.49 -11.91
N ALA A 426 -4.54 40.53 -11.34
CA ALA A 426 -4.84 40.54 -9.91
C ALA A 426 -5.84 39.46 -9.48
N LYS A 427 -6.81 39.10 -10.33
CA LYS A 427 -7.83 38.10 -10.02
C LYS A 427 -7.28 36.69 -10.09
N ARG A 428 -6.21 36.47 -10.86
CA ARG A 428 -5.60 35.15 -11.08
C ARG A 428 -6.66 34.17 -11.59
N THR A 429 -7.46 34.66 -12.54
CA THR A 429 -8.62 33.97 -13.12
C THR A 429 -8.27 32.53 -13.49
N PHE A 430 -9.12 31.60 -13.05
CA PHE A 430 -8.98 30.15 -13.21
C PHE A 430 -9.94 29.64 -14.29
N GLY A 431 -9.63 28.49 -14.89
CA GLY A 431 -10.49 27.86 -15.91
C GLY A 431 -10.38 28.48 -17.29
N HIS A 432 -9.47 29.45 -17.46
CA HIS A 432 -9.14 30.08 -18.73
C HIS A 432 -7.67 29.83 -19.08
N THR A 433 -7.36 29.86 -20.38
CA THR A 433 -6.00 29.61 -20.87
C THR A 433 -5.04 30.74 -20.49
N ASN A 434 -4.45 30.67 -19.29
CA ASN A 434 -3.53 31.68 -18.76
C ASN A 434 -2.34 31.04 -18.03
N TYR A 435 -1.20 31.01 -18.71
CA TYR A 435 0.05 30.45 -18.16
C TYR A 435 0.48 31.11 -16.86
N ALA A 436 0.43 32.44 -16.79
CA ALA A 436 0.97 33.14 -15.63
C ALA A 436 0.13 32.92 -14.37
N SER A 437 -1.18 32.67 -14.50
CA SER A 437 -2.00 32.25 -13.36
C SER A 437 -1.59 30.88 -12.82
N GLU A 438 -1.09 29.96 -13.65
CA GLU A 438 -0.64 28.61 -13.23
C GLU A 438 0.86 28.49 -12.96
N SER A 439 1.57 29.61 -13.04
CA SER A 439 3.01 29.71 -12.80
C SER A 439 3.37 29.89 -11.33
N SER A 440 4.52 29.34 -10.93
CA SER A 440 5.15 29.71 -9.65
C SER A 440 5.40 31.22 -9.62
N GLY A 441 5.20 31.85 -8.46
CA GLY A 441 5.32 33.31 -8.35
C GLY A 441 4.29 34.10 -9.17
N ARG A 442 3.38 33.42 -9.88
CA ARG A 442 2.44 33.93 -10.87
C ARG A 442 3.10 34.60 -12.07
N LYS A 443 4.28 34.11 -12.46
CA LYS A 443 5.08 34.63 -13.57
C LYS A 443 5.93 33.54 -14.20
N SER A 444 6.27 33.72 -15.47
CA SER A 444 7.15 32.80 -16.20
C SER A 444 7.76 33.49 -17.41
N VAL A 445 8.73 32.86 -18.06
CA VAL A 445 9.35 33.41 -19.28
C VAL A 445 9.01 32.59 -20.51
N ARG A 446 8.49 33.25 -21.54
CA ARG A 446 8.15 32.66 -22.83
C ARG A 446 9.24 32.88 -23.89
N LEU A 447 9.65 31.81 -24.56
CA LEU A 447 10.64 31.78 -25.64
C LEU A 447 9.94 31.53 -26.99
N ASN A 448 9.78 32.58 -27.79
CA ASN A 448 9.10 32.57 -29.09
C ASN A 448 10.04 32.52 -30.30
N SER A 449 11.34 32.74 -30.11
CA SER A 449 12.28 32.82 -31.23
C SER A 449 13.61 32.15 -30.91
N THR A 450 14.25 31.60 -31.94
CA THR A 450 15.58 31.01 -31.83
C THR A 450 16.58 32.01 -31.25
N GLY A 451 17.40 31.57 -30.30
CA GLY A 451 18.35 32.38 -29.54
C GLY A 451 17.78 32.98 -28.26
N GLN A 452 16.47 32.95 -28.02
CA GLN A 452 15.90 33.38 -26.74
C GLN A 452 16.20 32.36 -25.64
N TYR A 453 16.43 32.86 -24.43
CA TYR A 453 16.83 32.02 -23.29
C TYR A 453 16.37 32.57 -21.93
N VAL A 454 16.47 31.70 -20.92
CA VAL A 454 16.52 32.00 -19.48
C VAL A 454 17.84 31.47 -18.92
N GLU A 455 18.55 32.25 -18.11
CA GLU A 455 19.84 31.91 -17.50
C GLU A 455 19.84 32.22 -16.00
N PHE A 456 20.24 31.24 -15.18
CA PHE A 456 20.36 31.36 -13.73
C PHE A 456 21.74 30.87 -13.26
N THR A 457 22.19 31.39 -12.12
CA THR A 457 23.48 31.01 -11.52
C THR A 457 23.23 30.11 -10.34
N SER A 458 23.75 28.88 -10.40
CA SER A 458 23.63 27.90 -9.32
C SER A 458 24.26 28.40 -8.02
N THR A 459 23.54 28.29 -6.90
CA THR A 459 24.02 28.60 -5.55
C THR A 459 24.67 27.39 -4.88
N ASN A 460 24.47 26.18 -5.42
CA ASN A 460 25.03 24.92 -4.95
C ASN A 460 25.66 24.13 -6.12
N ALA A 461 26.51 23.15 -5.81
CA ALA A 461 26.93 22.16 -6.80
C ALA A 461 25.71 21.32 -7.24
N THR A 462 25.71 20.85 -8.48
CA THR A 462 24.59 20.08 -9.02
C THR A 462 25.01 19.13 -10.13
N ASN A 463 24.28 18.03 -10.29
CA ASN A 463 24.41 17.08 -11.40
C ASN A 463 23.03 16.64 -11.93
N SER A 464 21.98 17.41 -11.66
CA SER A 464 20.65 17.16 -12.19
C SER A 464 19.92 18.47 -12.45
N ILE A 465 18.83 18.38 -13.21
CA ILE A 465 17.94 19.49 -13.46
C ILE A 465 16.51 18.97 -13.54
N VAL A 466 15.57 19.68 -12.92
CA VAL A 466 14.13 19.59 -13.22
C VAL A 466 13.68 20.93 -13.76
N VAL A 467 12.93 20.94 -14.85
CA VAL A 467 12.38 22.15 -15.46
C VAL A 467 10.87 22.02 -15.49
N ARG A 468 10.17 22.89 -14.74
CA ARG A 468 8.72 23.05 -14.91
C ARG A 468 8.48 23.93 -16.13
N ASN A 469 7.80 23.37 -17.12
CA ASN A 469 7.73 23.96 -18.45
C ASN A 469 6.36 23.73 -19.09
N SER A 470 6.11 24.50 -20.15
CA SER A 470 4.96 24.29 -21.03
C SER A 470 5.39 24.44 -22.49
N ILE A 471 5.01 23.46 -23.29
CA ILE A 471 5.04 23.49 -24.75
C ILE A 471 3.60 23.30 -25.26
N PRO A 472 3.27 23.73 -26.49
CA PRO A 472 1.93 23.52 -27.04
C PRO A 472 1.51 22.05 -27.00
N ASP A 473 0.21 21.80 -26.91
CA ASP A 473 -0.34 20.49 -27.25
C ASP A 473 -0.22 20.20 -28.77
N ALA A 474 -0.37 18.94 -29.16
CA ALA A 474 -0.59 18.56 -30.54
C ALA A 474 -1.97 19.05 -31.04
N ALA A 475 -2.08 19.32 -32.34
CA ALA A 475 -3.31 19.87 -32.92
C ALA A 475 -4.57 19.00 -32.70
N GLY A 476 -4.40 17.69 -32.53
CA GLY A 476 -5.47 16.74 -32.24
C GLY A 476 -5.55 16.27 -30.79
N GLY A 477 -4.74 16.84 -29.89
CA GLY A 477 -4.59 16.37 -28.52
C GLY A 477 -3.56 15.25 -28.37
N GLY A 478 -3.38 14.81 -27.12
CA GLY A 478 -2.49 13.69 -26.77
C GLY A 478 -1.01 14.06 -26.60
N GLY A 479 -0.66 15.35 -26.65
CA GLY A 479 0.68 15.86 -26.42
C GLY A 479 1.63 15.75 -27.60
N GLN A 480 2.79 16.38 -27.44
CA GLN A 480 3.94 16.25 -28.33
C GLN A 480 5.25 16.22 -27.55
N GLU A 481 6.27 15.60 -28.13
CA GLU A 481 7.63 15.58 -27.61
C GLU A 481 8.49 16.61 -28.37
N LYS A 482 9.18 17.48 -27.63
CA LYS A 482 10.03 18.55 -28.14
C LYS A 482 11.33 18.63 -27.36
N THR A 483 12.26 19.47 -27.82
CA THR A 483 13.54 19.66 -27.13
C THR A 483 13.79 21.10 -26.77
N LEU A 484 14.50 21.33 -25.66
CA LEU A 484 15.04 22.63 -25.28
C LEU A 484 16.52 22.48 -24.92
N SER A 485 17.37 23.33 -25.49
CA SER A 485 18.81 23.20 -25.34
C SER A 485 19.30 23.74 -23.99
N LEU A 486 20.07 22.93 -23.27
CA LEU A 486 20.69 23.27 -21.99
C LEU A 486 22.18 23.60 -22.19
N TYR A 487 22.61 24.71 -21.60
CA TYR A 487 23.99 25.17 -21.58
C TYR A 487 24.47 25.35 -20.14
N ALA A 488 25.77 25.15 -19.93
CA ALA A 488 26.48 25.46 -18.69
C ALA A 488 27.68 26.36 -19.02
N ASN A 489 27.75 27.55 -18.40
CA ASN A 489 28.76 28.57 -18.68
C ASN A 489 28.93 28.88 -20.18
N GLY A 490 27.81 28.93 -20.91
CA GLY A 490 27.78 29.18 -22.36
C GLY A 490 28.22 28.00 -23.24
N THR A 491 28.55 26.85 -22.66
CA THR A 491 28.87 25.63 -23.41
C THR A 491 27.64 24.72 -23.47
N PHE A 492 27.32 24.18 -24.64
CA PHE A 492 26.21 23.24 -24.79
C PHE A 492 26.43 21.98 -23.96
N VAL A 493 25.41 21.55 -23.22
CA VAL A 493 25.45 20.36 -22.36
C VAL A 493 24.68 19.23 -23.03
N GLN A 494 23.37 19.42 -23.21
CA GLN A 494 22.46 18.46 -23.84
C GLN A 494 21.15 19.14 -24.25
N LYS A 495 20.33 18.44 -25.02
CA LYS A 495 18.91 18.78 -25.19
C LYS A 495 18.08 18.09 -24.11
N LEU A 496 17.17 18.82 -23.48
CA LEU A 496 16.16 18.27 -22.57
C LEU A 496 14.94 17.87 -23.40
N ASN A 497 14.35 16.70 -23.12
CA ASN A 497 13.14 16.22 -23.79
C ASN A 497 11.92 16.73 -23.02
N LEU A 498 11.19 17.68 -23.60
CA LEU A 498 9.97 18.25 -23.03
C LEU A 498 8.76 17.55 -23.64
N SER A 499 7.78 17.23 -22.81
CA SER A 499 6.51 16.63 -23.23
C SER A 499 5.35 17.53 -22.87
N SER A 500 4.30 17.53 -23.71
CA SER A 500 2.98 18.05 -23.33
C SER A 500 1.95 16.96 -23.06
N LYS A 501 2.35 15.67 -23.07
CA LYS A 501 1.45 14.51 -22.96
C LYS A 501 0.58 14.52 -21.71
N HIS A 502 1.14 14.95 -20.58
CA HIS A 502 0.43 14.93 -19.29
C HIS A 502 -0.22 16.28 -18.95
N SER A 503 0.22 17.37 -19.59
CA SER A 503 -0.42 18.70 -19.53
C SER A 503 -1.66 18.81 -20.43
N TRP A 504 -2.32 19.98 -20.38
CA TRP A 504 -3.45 20.38 -21.21
C TRP A 504 -4.75 19.61 -20.94
N LEU A 505 -5.59 20.21 -20.09
CA LEU A 505 -6.98 19.81 -19.90
C LEU A 505 -7.91 20.87 -20.46
N TYR A 506 -8.80 20.47 -21.37
CA TYR A 506 -9.70 21.31 -22.14
C TYR A 506 -11.15 21.13 -21.67
N GLY A 507 -11.88 22.25 -21.56
CA GLY A 507 -13.31 22.22 -21.30
C GLY A 507 -13.84 23.49 -20.62
N HIS A 508 -15.17 23.62 -20.63
CA HIS A 508 -15.89 24.77 -20.06
C HIS A 508 -16.53 24.49 -18.69
N THR A 509 -16.17 23.37 -18.06
CA THR A 509 -16.70 22.97 -16.75
C THR A 509 -15.61 23.08 -15.68
N ASP A 510 -16.01 23.27 -14.43
CA ASP A 510 -15.13 23.16 -13.25
C ASP A 510 -15.05 21.75 -12.69
N ASP A 511 -15.91 20.85 -13.19
CA ASP A 511 -15.86 19.43 -12.90
C ASP A 511 -14.70 18.78 -13.67
N PRO A 512 -13.63 18.31 -13.02
CA PRO A 512 -12.44 17.83 -13.70
C PRO A 512 -12.67 16.52 -14.44
N GLU A 513 -13.63 15.70 -14.00
CA GLU A 513 -14.07 14.51 -14.74
C GLU A 513 -14.75 14.88 -16.07
N GLY A 514 -15.21 16.13 -16.24
CA GLY A 514 -15.74 16.65 -17.49
C GLY A 514 -14.69 17.35 -18.36
N LEU A 515 -13.43 17.44 -17.93
CA LEU A 515 -12.33 17.95 -18.74
C LEU A 515 -11.74 16.84 -19.62
N THR A 516 -11.32 17.21 -20.82
CA THR A 516 -10.76 16.27 -21.79
C THR A 516 -9.33 16.65 -22.17
N ASN A 517 -8.56 15.72 -22.72
CA ASN A 517 -7.26 16.01 -23.35
C ASN A 517 -7.40 16.20 -24.88
N THR A 518 -8.60 16.52 -25.35
CA THR A 518 -8.88 16.85 -26.76
C THR A 518 -9.02 18.37 -26.89
N PRO A 519 -8.21 19.03 -27.75
CA PRO A 519 -8.25 20.47 -27.91
C PRO A 519 -9.65 21.01 -28.24
N GLY A 520 -10.12 21.93 -27.39
CA GLY A 520 -11.38 22.64 -27.57
C GLY A 520 -11.70 23.57 -26.41
N GLY A 521 -12.17 24.78 -26.68
CA GLY A 521 -12.48 25.75 -25.62
C GLY A 521 -11.24 26.25 -24.88
N ASP A 522 -11.41 26.58 -23.60
CA ASP A 522 -10.33 27.00 -22.71
C ASP A 522 -9.56 25.79 -22.15
N ALA A 523 -8.26 25.99 -21.91
CA ALA A 523 -7.36 24.99 -21.34
C ALA A 523 -6.83 25.40 -19.96
N ARG A 524 -6.53 24.39 -19.15
CA ARG A 524 -5.90 24.50 -17.82
C ARG A 524 -4.93 23.34 -17.59
N ARG A 525 -4.20 23.34 -16.48
CA ARG A 525 -3.12 22.37 -16.18
C ARG A 525 -2.07 22.40 -17.31
N LEU A 526 -1.58 23.59 -17.60
CA LEU A 526 -0.80 23.96 -18.79
C LEU A 526 0.67 23.56 -18.69
N PHE A 527 1.15 23.25 -17.49
CA PHE A 527 2.53 22.90 -17.21
C PHE A 527 2.69 21.40 -16.92
N ASP A 528 3.90 20.93 -17.19
CA ASP A 528 4.41 19.63 -16.77
C ASP A 528 5.87 19.79 -16.35
N GLU A 529 6.46 18.76 -15.79
CA GLU A 529 7.87 18.74 -15.41
C GLU A 529 8.71 17.83 -16.31
N THR A 530 9.96 18.23 -16.53
CA THR A 530 10.96 17.41 -17.22
C THR A 530 12.20 17.34 -16.36
N HIS A 531 12.76 16.15 -16.17
CA HIS A 531 13.92 15.94 -15.34
C HIS A 531 15.05 15.21 -16.08
N ALA A 532 16.31 15.54 -15.76
CA ALA A 532 17.48 14.88 -16.32
C ALA A 532 18.65 14.83 -15.33
N LEU A 533 19.34 13.69 -15.28
CA LEU A 533 20.69 13.61 -14.74
C LEU A 533 21.70 14.14 -15.76
N LEU A 534 22.71 14.87 -15.27
CA LEU A 534 23.80 15.41 -16.08
C LEU A 534 25.00 14.47 -16.02
N ALA A 535 25.75 14.38 -17.12
CA ALA A 535 26.90 13.47 -17.22
C ALA A 535 28.05 13.77 -16.23
N GLN A 536 28.04 14.94 -15.59
CA GLN A 536 29.03 15.37 -14.62
C GLN A 536 28.42 16.29 -13.57
N THR A 537 29.14 16.46 -12.45
CA THR A 537 28.83 17.48 -11.45
C THR A 537 29.38 18.84 -11.89
N TYR A 538 28.53 19.85 -11.84
CA TYR A 538 28.87 21.25 -12.03
C TYR A 538 29.05 21.93 -10.67
N PRO A 539 30.10 22.75 -10.49
CA PRO A 539 30.32 23.45 -9.24
C PRO A 539 29.30 24.56 -9.02
N GLN A 540 29.12 24.97 -7.76
CA GLN A 540 28.44 26.21 -7.39
C GLN A 540 28.96 27.39 -8.24
N GLY A 541 28.07 28.30 -8.61
CA GLY A 541 28.37 29.46 -9.45
C GLY A 541 28.31 29.17 -10.95
N THR A 542 28.03 27.93 -11.35
CA THR A 542 27.78 27.58 -12.76
C THR A 542 26.52 28.28 -13.25
N LYS A 543 26.61 28.93 -14.42
CA LYS A 543 25.49 29.53 -15.12
C LYS A 543 24.80 28.51 -16.00
N PHE A 544 23.59 28.13 -15.65
CA PHE A 544 22.76 27.26 -16.47
C PHE A 544 21.83 28.10 -17.32
N ARG A 545 21.76 27.78 -18.61
CA ARG A 545 20.90 28.48 -19.57
C ARG A 545 20.04 27.48 -20.33
N LEU A 546 18.73 27.71 -20.29
CA LEU A 546 17.74 27.06 -21.14
C LEU A 546 17.49 27.96 -22.34
N GLN A 547 17.86 27.51 -23.54
CA GLN A 547 17.83 28.31 -24.77
C GLN A 547 17.09 27.57 -25.87
N ARG A 548 16.26 28.30 -26.61
CA ARG A 548 15.63 27.79 -27.83
C ARG A 548 16.61 27.91 -28.99
N ASP A 549 17.22 26.81 -29.41
CA ASP A 549 18.15 26.77 -30.54
C ASP A 549 17.50 26.36 -31.86
N SER A 550 18.30 26.33 -32.93
CA SER A 550 17.92 25.67 -34.18
C SER A 550 17.67 24.18 -33.92
N GLY A 551 16.45 23.71 -34.17
CA GLY A 551 16.01 22.34 -33.89
C GLY A 551 15.21 22.20 -32.59
N ASP A 552 15.12 23.25 -31.76
CA ASP A 552 14.10 23.35 -30.71
C ASP A 552 12.83 23.93 -31.35
N ASP A 553 12.00 23.04 -31.91
CA ASP A 553 10.99 23.38 -32.91
C ASP A 553 9.53 23.48 -32.41
N ALA A 554 9.28 23.43 -31.10
CA ALA A 554 7.97 23.81 -30.55
C ALA A 554 7.62 25.26 -30.93
N ALA A 555 6.32 25.56 -31.12
CA ALA A 555 5.88 26.89 -31.51
C ALA A 555 6.35 27.97 -30.50
N TYR A 556 6.30 27.64 -29.21
CA TYR A 556 6.87 28.40 -28.12
C TYR A 556 7.28 27.45 -26.99
N TYR A 557 8.08 27.98 -26.06
CA TYR A 557 8.40 27.33 -24.79
C TYR A 557 8.08 28.31 -23.68
N ILE A 558 7.55 27.83 -22.57
CA ILE A 558 7.39 28.62 -21.35
C ILE A 558 8.19 27.91 -20.26
N VAL A 559 9.12 28.65 -19.67
CA VAL A 559 9.94 28.18 -18.54
C VAL A 559 9.40 28.88 -17.30
N ASP A 560 8.96 28.08 -16.34
CA ASP A 560 8.41 28.55 -15.06
C ASP A 560 9.51 28.61 -14.01
N LEU A 561 10.07 27.46 -13.66
CA LEU A 561 11.12 27.32 -12.66
C LEU A 561 12.08 26.18 -13.00
N VAL A 562 13.20 26.16 -12.30
CA VAL A 562 14.19 25.07 -12.35
C VAL A 562 14.57 24.62 -10.95
N ASP A 563 14.55 23.31 -10.70
CA ASP A 563 15.19 22.70 -9.53
C ASP A 563 16.58 22.16 -9.93
N LEU A 564 17.63 22.54 -9.17
CA LEU A 564 18.97 21.96 -9.29
C LEU A 564 19.31 21.17 -8.02
N GLU A 565 19.68 19.90 -8.17
CA GLU A 565 20.04 18.99 -7.08
C GLU A 565 21.45 18.43 -7.26
N GLN A 566 22.18 18.20 -6.16
CA GLN A 566 23.34 17.32 -6.17
C GLN A 566 22.88 15.91 -5.80
N VAL A 567 22.54 15.13 -6.82
CA VAL A 567 22.09 13.75 -6.67
C VAL A 567 23.26 12.86 -6.30
N ALA A 568 23.10 12.07 -5.24
CA ALA A 568 24.08 11.08 -4.83
C ALA A 568 24.19 9.94 -5.88
N PRO A 569 25.34 9.25 -5.98
CA PRO A 569 25.42 8.00 -6.73
C PRO A 569 24.36 6.99 -6.28
N PRO A 570 23.93 6.05 -7.15
CA PRO A 570 22.94 5.04 -6.77
C PRO A 570 23.41 4.24 -5.56
N ALA A 571 22.51 4.02 -4.60
CA ALA A 571 22.82 3.23 -3.42
C ALA A 571 23.14 1.78 -3.81
N SER A 572 24.03 1.15 -3.04
CA SER A 572 24.38 -0.26 -3.23
C SER A 572 23.34 -1.16 -2.58
N LYS A 573 23.10 -2.34 -3.19
CA LYS A 573 22.20 -3.35 -2.64
C LYS A 573 22.62 -3.73 -1.20
N PRO A 574 21.75 -3.62 -0.20
CA PRO A 574 22.01 -4.16 1.13
C PRO A 574 22.30 -5.66 1.08
N ALA A 575 23.17 -6.15 1.98
CA ALA A 575 23.62 -7.54 1.94
C ALA A 575 22.45 -8.52 2.11
N GLU A 576 21.49 -8.16 2.95
CA GLU A 576 20.31 -8.93 3.32
C GLU A 576 19.18 -8.94 2.28
N CYS A 577 19.11 -7.93 1.39
CA CYS A 577 18.04 -7.86 0.39
C CYS A 577 18.31 -8.72 -0.85
N THR A 578 17.25 -9.20 -1.48
CA THR A 578 17.28 -9.91 -2.76
C THR A 578 16.79 -9.00 -3.88
N SER A 579 17.51 -8.97 -5.01
CA SER A 579 17.15 -8.10 -6.13
C SER A 579 16.02 -8.67 -6.99
N ILE A 580 15.15 -7.80 -7.49
CA ILE A 580 14.12 -8.17 -8.50
C ILE A 580 14.70 -8.82 -9.77
N THR A 581 15.98 -8.58 -10.10
CA THR A 581 16.64 -9.26 -11.24
C THR A 581 16.82 -10.76 -11.00
N ALA A 582 16.87 -11.21 -9.74
CA ALA A 582 16.87 -12.64 -9.42
C ALA A 582 15.53 -13.32 -9.74
N TYR A 583 14.46 -12.53 -9.91
CA TYR A 583 13.12 -12.98 -10.27
C TYR A 583 12.78 -12.75 -11.76
N GLY A 584 13.78 -12.33 -12.56
CA GLY A 584 13.67 -12.19 -14.01
C GLY A 584 13.43 -10.78 -14.53
N ALA A 585 13.40 -9.76 -13.66
CA ALA A 585 13.30 -8.37 -14.10
C ALA A 585 14.58 -7.93 -14.84
N VAL A 586 14.44 -7.12 -15.89
CA VAL A 586 15.58 -6.60 -16.68
C VAL A 586 15.45 -5.09 -16.85
N PRO A 587 16.42 -4.28 -16.36
CA PRO A 587 16.26 -2.84 -16.39
C PRO A 587 16.39 -2.29 -17.82
N ASN A 588 15.59 -1.26 -18.12
CA ASN A 588 15.65 -0.45 -19.35
C ASN A 588 15.41 -1.22 -20.66
N ASP A 589 14.77 -2.39 -20.63
CA ASP A 589 14.50 -3.18 -21.83
C ASP A 589 13.11 -2.92 -22.45
N GLY A 590 12.25 -2.17 -21.74
CA GLY A 590 10.90 -1.81 -22.16
C GLY A 590 9.85 -2.92 -21.97
N ASN A 591 10.25 -4.09 -21.48
CA ASN A 591 9.36 -5.22 -21.20
C ASN A 591 8.73 -5.07 -19.82
N ASP A 592 7.54 -5.64 -19.63
CA ASP A 592 6.82 -5.59 -18.34
C ASP A 592 7.49 -6.49 -17.29
N ASP A 593 7.96 -5.87 -16.21
CA ASP A 593 8.62 -6.50 -15.07
C ASP A 593 7.64 -6.85 -13.94
N THR A 594 6.34 -6.55 -14.07
CA THR A 594 5.34 -6.71 -13.00
C THR A 594 5.40 -8.09 -12.36
N ALA A 595 5.47 -9.16 -13.16
CA ALA A 595 5.49 -10.53 -12.65
C ALA A 595 6.77 -10.82 -11.81
N ALA A 596 7.91 -10.22 -12.15
CA ALA A 596 9.14 -10.38 -11.40
C ALA A 596 9.10 -9.59 -10.08
N ILE A 597 8.58 -8.36 -10.12
CA ILE A 597 8.39 -7.50 -8.94
C ILE A 597 7.41 -8.20 -7.97
N GLN A 598 6.27 -8.68 -8.47
CA GLN A 598 5.26 -9.37 -7.67
C GLN A 598 5.85 -10.62 -6.99
N LYS A 599 6.63 -11.43 -7.72
CA LYS A 599 7.30 -12.62 -7.13
C LYS A 599 8.27 -12.25 -6.02
N ALA A 600 9.07 -11.20 -6.20
CA ALA A 600 10.01 -10.75 -5.18
C ALA A 600 9.27 -10.25 -3.93
N VAL A 601 8.21 -9.47 -4.11
CA VAL A 601 7.37 -8.95 -3.02
C VAL A 601 6.64 -10.08 -2.29
N THR A 602 6.09 -11.05 -3.01
CA THR A 602 5.48 -12.24 -2.41
C THR A 602 6.50 -13.08 -1.64
N ALA A 603 7.74 -13.23 -2.15
CA ALA A 603 8.80 -13.93 -1.44
C ALA A 603 9.16 -13.25 -0.10
N ASP A 604 9.24 -11.93 -0.08
CA ASP A 604 9.47 -11.17 1.16
C ASP A 604 8.31 -11.29 2.14
N GLN A 605 7.08 -11.14 1.65
CA GLN A 605 5.86 -11.33 2.43
C GLN A 605 5.75 -12.73 3.05
N ASN A 606 6.25 -13.76 2.36
CA ASN A 606 6.29 -15.14 2.86
C ASN A 606 7.47 -15.40 3.82
N GLY A 607 8.41 -14.45 3.95
CA GLY A 607 9.63 -14.61 4.74
C GLY A 607 10.72 -15.44 4.05
N ASP A 608 10.63 -15.66 2.73
CA ASP A 608 11.63 -16.36 1.93
C ASP A 608 12.90 -15.52 1.74
N ILE A 609 12.75 -14.20 1.74
CA ILE A 609 13.84 -13.21 1.70
C ILE A 609 13.59 -12.15 2.80
N ALA A 610 14.62 -11.37 3.15
CA ALA A 610 14.52 -10.37 4.22
C ALA A 610 14.06 -8.97 3.75
N CYS A 611 14.25 -8.67 2.46
CA CYS A 611 13.75 -7.47 1.80
C CYS A 611 13.91 -7.58 0.28
N VAL A 612 13.06 -6.82 -0.43
CA VAL A 612 13.15 -6.61 -1.89
C VAL A 612 14.08 -5.44 -2.19
N TRP A 613 15.03 -5.66 -3.11
CA TRP A 613 15.88 -4.62 -3.68
C TRP A 613 15.53 -4.31 -5.12
N ILE A 614 15.25 -3.05 -5.41
CA ILE A 614 15.05 -2.51 -6.76
C ILE A 614 16.33 -1.76 -7.16
N PRO A 615 17.17 -2.29 -8.08
CA PRO A 615 18.39 -1.62 -8.50
C PRO A 615 18.12 -0.32 -9.27
N ALA A 616 19.20 0.42 -9.55
CA ALA A 616 19.17 1.50 -10.51
C ALA A 616 18.75 0.98 -11.90
N GLY A 617 17.81 1.69 -12.54
CA GLY A 617 17.20 1.33 -13.82
C GLY A 617 15.75 1.79 -13.88
N GLN A 618 15.21 1.78 -15.10
CA GLN A 618 13.79 1.91 -15.37
C GLN A 618 13.17 0.51 -15.48
N TRP A 619 12.06 0.30 -14.79
CA TRP A 619 11.36 -0.98 -14.68
C TRP A 619 9.90 -0.77 -15.02
N ARG A 620 9.41 -1.49 -16.02
CA ARG A 620 8.03 -1.30 -16.47
C ARG A 620 7.09 -2.11 -15.58
N GLN A 621 6.08 -1.47 -15.01
CA GLN A 621 5.08 -2.10 -14.16
C GLN A 621 3.69 -1.77 -14.69
N GLU A 622 3.02 -2.75 -15.29
CA GLU A 622 1.69 -2.61 -15.89
C GLU A 622 0.55 -3.18 -15.06
N GLN A 623 0.83 -3.82 -13.91
CA GLN A 623 -0.20 -4.20 -12.92
C GLN A 623 0.16 -3.76 -11.49
N LYS A 624 -0.88 -3.54 -10.67
CA LYS A 624 -0.73 -3.23 -9.24
C LYS A 624 -0.09 -4.40 -8.51
N ILE A 625 0.93 -4.13 -7.68
CA ILE A 625 1.53 -5.14 -6.82
C ILE A 625 0.68 -5.30 -5.55
N LEU A 626 0.14 -6.50 -5.34
CA LEU A 626 -0.75 -6.81 -4.21
C LEU A 626 -0.72 -8.31 -3.84
N THR A 627 -1.40 -8.70 -2.76
CA THR A 627 -1.47 -10.10 -2.32
C THR A 627 -2.59 -10.83 -3.05
N ASP A 628 -2.36 -12.07 -3.48
CA ASP A 628 -3.44 -12.89 -4.05
C ASP A 628 -4.57 -13.11 -3.03
N ASP A 629 -5.84 -12.99 -3.43
CA ASP A 629 -6.98 -13.29 -2.55
C ASP A 629 -7.28 -14.80 -2.61
N PRO A 630 -6.86 -15.61 -1.62
CA PRO A 630 -7.00 -17.06 -1.70
C PRO A 630 -8.48 -17.52 -1.73
N LEU A 631 -9.39 -16.64 -1.32
CA LEU A 631 -10.82 -16.92 -1.24
C LEU A 631 -11.59 -16.42 -2.48
N ASN A 632 -10.95 -15.68 -3.39
CA ASN A 632 -11.56 -15.10 -4.59
C ASN A 632 -12.93 -14.44 -4.29
N ARG A 633 -12.99 -13.58 -3.25
CA ARG A 633 -14.25 -13.11 -2.64
C ARG A 633 -15.02 -12.08 -3.44
N GLY A 634 -14.46 -11.61 -4.56
CA GLY A 634 -15.08 -10.58 -5.37
C GLY A 634 -14.63 -10.64 -6.83
N GLN A 635 -15.18 -9.73 -7.62
CA GLN A 635 -14.79 -9.56 -9.03
C GLN A 635 -13.34 -9.10 -9.19
N TYR A 636 -12.79 -8.41 -8.19
CA TYR A 636 -11.45 -7.84 -8.19
C TYR A 636 -10.68 -8.27 -6.94
N ASN A 637 -9.36 -8.47 -7.07
CA ASN A 637 -8.50 -8.69 -5.92
C ASN A 637 -8.13 -7.35 -5.26
N GLN A 638 -8.35 -7.25 -3.95
CA GLN A 638 -8.19 -6.04 -3.14
C GLN A 638 -7.53 -6.35 -1.78
N VAL A 639 -6.71 -7.39 -1.75
CA VAL A 639 -5.89 -7.76 -0.58
C VAL A 639 -4.51 -7.13 -0.76
N GLY A 640 -4.18 -6.14 0.06
CA GLY A 640 -2.90 -5.45 -0.01
C GLY A 640 -1.73 -6.31 0.44
N ILE A 641 -0.51 -5.89 0.09
CA ILE A 641 0.72 -6.47 0.63
C ILE A 641 0.86 -6.15 2.11
N ARG A 642 1.56 -7.03 2.83
CA ARG A 642 1.82 -6.87 4.27
C ARG A 642 3.17 -7.45 4.66
N ASP A 643 3.75 -6.92 5.72
CA ASP A 643 5.02 -7.40 6.26
C ASP A 643 6.19 -7.34 5.25
N VAL A 644 6.10 -6.45 4.25
CA VAL A 644 7.09 -6.30 3.18
C VAL A 644 8.03 -5.13 3.43
N THR A 645 9.31 -5.28 3.09
CA THR A 645 10.32 -4.22 3.02
C THR A 645 10.88 -4.11 1.60
N ILE A 646 10.64 -2.97 0.94
CA ILE A 646 11.13 -2.63 -0.40
C ILE A 646 12.10 -1.46 -0.32
N LYS A 647 13.30 -1.61 -0.89
CA LYS A 647 14.33 -0.58 -0.96
C LYS A 647 14.81 -0.39 -2.40
N GLY A 648 14.91 0.85 -2.84
CA GLY A 648 15.50 1.23 -4.12
C GLY A 648 16.90 1.84 -3.99
N ALA A 649 17.51 2.15 -5.13
CA ALA A 649 18.81 2.80 -5.22
C ALA A 649 18.76 4.34 -5.10
N GLY A 650 17.59 4.91 -4.82
CA GLY A 650 17.31 6.35 -4.79
C GLY A 650 16.26 6.75 -5.83
N MET A 651 15.45 7.76 -5.56
CA MET A 651 14.35 8.20 -6.45
C MET A 651 14.81 8.50 -7.89
N TRP A 652 16.00 9.07 -8.05
CA TRP A 652 16.59 9.38 -9.36
C TRP A 652 17.09 8.15 -10.12
N HIS A 653 17.21 7.00 -9.45
CA HIS A 653 17.89 5.82 -9.97
C HIS A 653 16.95 4.64 -10.16
N SER A 654 16.05 4.36 -9.21
CA SER A 654 15.12 3.22 -9.27
C SER A 654 13.72 3.68 -9.64
N GLN A 655 13.39 3.58 -10.92
CA GLN A 655 12.18 4.19 -11.49
C GLN A 655 11.23 3.10 -11.98
N LEU A 656 10.06 3.00 -11.36
CA LEU A 656 8.95 2.19 -11.84
C LEU A 656 8.09 3.05 -12.77
N TYR A 657 7.65 2.52 -13.91
CA TYR A 657 6.79 3.28 -14.83
C TYR A 657 5.77 2.40 -15.54
N THR A 658 4.65 2.98 -15.95
CA THR A 658 3.64 2.33 -16.80
C THR A 658 3.48 3.06 -18.12
N LEU A 659 3.17 2.33 -19.20
CA LEU A 659 2.76 2.94 -20.47
C LEU A 659 1.23 2.89 -20.66
N THR A 660 0.55 2.07 -19.86
CA THR A 660 -0.90 1.85 -19.96
C THR A 660 -1.62 2.85 -19.07
N ALA A 661 -2.32 3.79 -19.69
CA ALA A 661 -3.20 4.70 -18.95
C ALA A 661 -4.23 3.88 -18.15
N PRO A 662 -4.55 4.24 -16.89
CA PRO A 662 -5.40 3.44 -16.01
C PRO A 662 -6.75 3.04 -16.62
N GLN A 663 -7.40 3.97 -17.34
CA GLN A 663 -8.68 3.73 -18.02
C GLN A 663 -8.60 2.70 -19.16
N ASN A 664 -7.40 2.42 -19.68
CA ASN A 664 -7.16 1.49 -20.78
C ASN A 664 -6.64 0.12 -20.31
N ALA A 665 -6.46 -0.07 -19.00
CA ALA A 665 -5.73 -1.23 -18.49
C ALA A 665 -6.52 -2.56 -18.52
N GLY A 666 -7.82 -2.53 -18.82
CA GLY A 666 -8.63 -3.69 -19.17
C GLY A 666 -8.50 -4.91 -18.24
N GLY A 667 -9.25 -4.93 -17.13
CA GLY A 667 -9.37 -6.12 -16.28
C GLY A 667 -8.38 -6.23 -15.11
N ILE A 668 -7.93 -5.10 -14.55
CA ILE A 668 -7.03 -5.08 -13.39
C ILE A 668 -7.79 -4.62 -12.14
N ASN A 669 -7.31 -5.09 -10.98
CA ASN A 669 -7.71 -4.75 -9.60
C ASN A 669 -8.43 -3.41 -9.50
N HIS A 670 -9.70 -3.49 -9.10
CA HIS A 670 -10.69 -2.44 -8.87
C HIS A 670 -10.55 -1.14 -9.71
N PRO A 671 -11.58 -0.71 -10.45
CA PRO A 671 -11.51 0.46 -11.33
C PRO A 671 -10.88 1.73 -10.71
N HIS A 672 -11.06 1.94 -9.40
CA HIS A 672 -10.56 3.08 -8.65
C HIS A 672 -9.05 3.05 -8.35
N GLU A 673 -8.42 1.88 -8.31
CA GLU A 673 -7.06 1.70 -7.76
C GLU A 673 -5.99 1.70 -8.86
N GLY A 674 -6.38 1.33 -10.07
CA GLY A 674 -5.54 1.35 -11.27
C GLY A 674 -4.50 0.24 -11.32
N ASN A 675 -3.60 0.36 -12.30
CA ASN A 675 -2.76 -0.73 -12.78
C ASN A 675 -1.27 -0.60 -12.40
N PHE A 676 -0.88 0.30 -11.52
CA PHE A 676 0.53 0.49 -11.18
C PHE A 676 0.72 0.85 -9.71
N GLY A 677 1.96 0.82 -9.22
CA GLY A 677 2.30 1.01 -7.82
C GLY A 677 1.88 -0.16 -6.92
N PHE A 678 1.53 0.12 -5.67
CA PHE A 678 1.38 -0.89 -4.61
C PHE A 678 0.07 -0.75 -3.84
N ASP A 679 -0.59 -1.88 -3.57
CA ASP A 679 -1.69 -1.98 -2.62
C ASP A 679 -1.15 -2.47 -1.27
N ILE A 680 -1.48 -1.82 -0.16
CA ILE A 680 -0.83 -2.02 1.14
C ILE A 680 -1.88 -2.23 2.23
N ASP A 681 -1.78 -3.35 2.94
CA ASP A 681 -2.65 -3.67 4.07
C ASP A 681 -2.01 -3.35 5.43
N ASP A 682 -0.74 -3.73 5.67
CA ASP A 682 -0.14 -3.62 6.99
C ASP A 682 1.41 -3.69 6.96
N ASN A 683 2.06 -3.19 8.01
CA ASN A 683 3.47 -3.39 8.34
C ASN A 683 4.47 -3.30 7.16
N THR A 684 4.22 -2.42 6.19
CA THR A 684 5.00 -2.35 4.95
C THR A 684 5.98 -1.19 4.98
N LYS A 685 7.19 -1.37 4.45
CA LYS A 685 8.20 -0.32 4.32
C LYS A 685 8.60 -0.19 2.87
N ILE A 686 8.50 1.01 2.32
CA ILE A 686 8.92 1.30 0.94
C ILE A 686 9.84 2.52 0.97
N SER A 687 11.00 2.40 0.35
CA SER A 687 11.98 3.49 0.32
C SER A 687 12.77 3.62 -0.96
N ASP A 688 13.15 4.86 -1.26
CA ASP A 688 14.19 5.22 -2.25
C ASP A 688 13.86 4.80 -3.69
N ILE A 689 12.61 4.97 -4.11
CA ILE A 689 12.11 4.66 -5.47
C ILE A 689 11.34 5.84 -6.09
N ALA A 690 11.14 5.79 -7.40
CA ALA A 690 10.15 6.62 -8.10
C ALA A 690 9.08 5.75 -8.77
N ILE A 691 7.86 6.29 -8.88
CA ILE A 691 6.69 5.68 -9.52
C ILE A 691 6.11 6.71 -10.50
N PHE A 692 6.24 6.44 -11.79
CA PHE A 692 5.74 7.31 -12.85
C PHE A 692 4.51 6.67 -13.50
N GLY A 693 3.37 7.32 -13.29
CA GLY A 693 2.10 6.96 -13.89
C GLY A 693 2.03 7.33 -15.37
N SER A 694 0.87 7.09 -15.96
CA SER A 694 0.57 7.29 -17.38
C SER A 694 -0.75 8.05 -17.58
N GLY A 695 -1.27 8.67 -16.52
CA GLY A 695 -2.53 9.42 -16.56
C GLY A 695 -2.44 10.61 -17.52
N THR A 696 -3.55 10.94 -18.16
CA THR A 696 -3.67 12.12 -19.05
C THR A 696 -4.90 12.97 -18.72
N ILE A 697 -5.81 12.46 -17.90
CA ILE A 697 -7.09 13.06 -17.50
C ILE A 697 -7.49 12.49 -16.13
N ARG A 698 -8.34 13.21 -15.40
CA ARG A 698 -8.94 12.74 -14.15
C ARG A 698 -10.20 11.93 -14.46
N GLY A 699 -10.03 10.63 -14.67
CA GLY A 699 -11.11 9.76 -15.13
C GLY A 699 -11.42 9.93 -16.63
N GLY A 700 -11.73 8.83 -17.32
CA GLY A 700 -12.04 8.78 -18.75
C GLY A 700 -13.52 8.92 -19.09
N ASP A 701 -13.84 8.90 -20.39
CA ASP A 701 -15.20 8.94 -20.93
C ASP A 701 -16.12 7.94 -20.19
N GLY A 702 -17.19 8.44 -19.56
CA GLY A 702 -18.14 7.62 -18.80
C GLY A 702 -17.75 7.31 -17.36
N ASN A 703 -16.94 8.16 -16.71
CA ASN A 703 -16.45 8.01 -15.33
C ASN A 703 -15.52 6.80 -15.14
N ALA A 704 -14.73 6.42 -16.16
CA ALA A 704 -13.73 5.37 -16.01
C ALA A 704 -12.57 5.88 -15.14
N GLU A 705 -12.44 5.40 -13.91
CA GLU A 705 -11.64 6.07 -12.88
C GLU A 705 -10.12 5.92 -13.02
N GLY A 706 -9.37 6.87 -12.42
CA GLY A 706 -7.93 7.01 -12.61
C GLY A 706 -7.09 6.31 -11.52
N GLY A 707 -5.93 5.78 -11.91
CA GLY A 707 -5.08 4.94 -11.06
C GLY A 707 -4.31 5.67 -9.96
N VAL A 708 -4.11 4.97 -8.84
CA VAL A 708 -3.46 5.48 -7.63
C VAL A 708 -2.03 4.97 -7.53
N GLY A 709 -1.07 5.79 -7.09
CA GLY A 709 0.31 5.33 -6.87
C GLY A 709 0.41 4.32 -5.72
N LEU A 710 -0.10 4.70 -4.54
CA LEU A 710 -0.13 3.83 -3.36
C LEU A 710 -1.53 3.83 -2.74
N ASN A 711 -2.11 2.68 -2.49
CA ASN A 711 -3.45 2.59 -1.91
C ASN A 711 -3.59 1.42 -0.96
N GLY A 712 -4.72 1.34 -0.24
CA GLY A 712 -5.02 0.23 0.66
C GLY A 712 -5.27 0.70 2.09
N ARG A 713 -5.18 -0.22 3.04
CA ARG A 713 -5.54 0.02 4.45
C ARG A 713 -4.39 0.58 5.30
N PHE A 714 -3.15 0.29 4.90
CA PHE A 714 -1.88 0.67 5.53
C PHE A 714 -1.64 0.18 6.97
N GLY A 715 -2.67 -0.15 7.75
CA GLY A 715 -2.54 -0.83 9.04
C GLY A 715 -1.59 -0.11 10.00
N LYS A 716 -0.76 -0.87 10.70
CA LYS A 716 0.21 -0.40 11.69
C LYS A 716 1.63 -0.56 11.19
N ASN A 717 2.56 0.19 11.77
CA ASN A 717 4.00 0.09 11.50
C ASN A 717 4.41 0.29 10.03
N THR A 718 3.49 0.75 9.17
CA THR A 718 3.80 1.08 7.78
C THR A 718 4.55 2.41 7.71
N LYS A 719 5.66 2.42 6.98
CA LYS A 719 6.54 3.58 6.83
C LYS A 719 7.01 3.71 5.40
N ILE A 720 6.73 4.84 4.77
CA ILE A 720 7.07 5.08 3.37
C ILE A 720 7.89 6.34 3.31
N SER A 721 9.10 6.21 2.76
CA SER A 721 10.09 7.28 2.82
C SER A 721 10.81 7.47 1.50
N ASN A 722 11.11 8.70 1.11
CA ASN A 722 11.88 8.98 -0.09
C ASN A 722 11.28 8.35 -1.37
N VAL A 723 9.97 8.53 -1.57
CA VAL A 723 9.28 8.09 -2.79
C VAL A 723 8.87 9.29 -3.65
N TRP A 724 9.19 9.24 -4.94
CA TRP A 724 8.74 10.22 -5.94
C TRP A 724 7.59 9.65 -6.77
N ILE A 725 6.42 10.29 -6.82
CA ILE A 725 5.27 9.87 -7.62
C ILE A 725 4.87 10.98 -8.59
N GLU A 726 4.71 10.65 -9.87
CA GLU A 726 4.20 11.57 -10.90
C GLU A 726 3.11 10.93 -11.76
N HIS A 727 2.27 11.78 -12.38
CA HIS A 727 1.28 11.40 -13.41
C HIS A 727 0.32 10.28 -13.00
N ALA A 728 0.14 10.11 -11.68
CA ALA A 728 -0.93 9.31 -11.11
C ALA A 728 -2.22 10.13 -11.04
N ASN A 729 -3.36 9.45 -10.96
CA ASN A 729 -4.59 10.16 -10.61
C ASN A 729 -4.48 10.69 -9.18
N VAL A 730 -4.31 9.78 -8.22
CA VAL A 730 -4.00 10.11 -6.83
C VAL A 730 -2.59 9.61 -6.52
N GLY A 731 -1.79 10.41 -5.82
CA GLY A 731 -0.48 9.96 -5.34
C GLY A 731 -0.63 8.80 -4.35
N VAL A 732 -1.36 9.06 -3.25
CA VAL A 732 -1.66 8.09 -2.20
C VAL A 732 -3.09 8.21 -1.68
N TRP A 733 -3.81 7.10 -1.64
CA TRP A 733 -5.12 7.00 -0.99
C TRP A 733 -5.06 6.03 0.21
N VAL A 734 -5.04 6.57 1.42
CA VAL A 734 -4.95 5.79 2.66
C VAL A 734 -6.34 5.50 3.18
N GLY A 735 -6.68 4.22 3.31
CA GLY A 735 -7.95 3.76 3.82
C GLY A 735 -8.72 2.97 2.78
N ARG A 736 -9.61 2.11 3.27
CA ARG A 736 -10.53 1.33 2.45
C ARG A 736 -11.84 1.17 3.21
N ASP A 737 -12.95 1.23 2.49
CA ASP A 737 -14.27 1.10 3.09
C ASP A 737 -14.43 -0.22 3.85
N TYR A 738 -15.07 -0.16 5.02
CA TYR A 738 -15.34 -1.36 5.82
C TYR A 738 -16.15 -2.41 5.05
N SER A 739 -17.03 -1.98 4.15
CA SER A 739 -17.84 -2.85 3.29
C SER A 739 -17.04 -3.62 2.25
N ASN A 740 -15.77 -3.26 2.00
CA ASN A 740 -14.95 -3.93 1.00
C ASN A 740 -14.65 -5.40 1.36
N ILE A 741 -13.86 -5.61 2.41
CA ILE A 741 -13.56 -6.93 2.99
C ILE A 741 -13.51 -6.74 4.52
N PRO A 742 -14.62 -6.96 5.23
CA PRO A 742 -14.74 -6.68 6.67
C PRO A 742 -13.71 -7.40 7.55
N GLU A 743 -13.27 -8.60 7.17
CA GLU A 743 -12.30 -9.39 7.92
C GLU A 743 -10.89 -8.76 7.91
N LEU A 744 -10.62 -7.91 6.93
CA LEU A 744 -9.36 -7.19 6.77
C LEU A 744 -9.44 -5.76 7.32
N TRP A 745 -10.50 -5.37 8.03
CA TRP A 745 -10.60 -4.04 8.64
C TRP A 745 -9.37 -3.74 9.52
N GLY A 746 -8.62 -2.72 9.13
CA GLY A 746 -7.36 -2.34 9.78
C GLY A 746 -6.95 -0.94 9.34
N PRO A 747 -7.58 0.12 9.88
CA PRO A 747 -7.26 1.49 9.48
C PRO A 747 -5.81 1.82 9.80
N ALA A 748 -5.24 2.76 9.04
CA ALA A 748 -3.92 3.28 9.30
C ALA A 748 -3.81 3.85 10.72
N ASP A 749 -2.83 3.35 11.48
CA ASP A 749 -2.57 3.76 12.86
C ASP A 749 -1.06 3.84 13.11
N GLY A 750 -0.55 5.07 13.21
CA GLY A 750 0.89 5.33 13.28
C GLY A 750 1.60 5.27 11.93
N LEU A 751 0.88 5.48 10.82
CA LEU A 751 1.46 5.53 9.46
C LEU A 751 2.37 6.75 9.30
N GLU A 752 3.52 6.54 8.67
CA GLU A 752 4.51 7.60 8.45
C GLU A 752 4.88 7.72 6.96
N PHE A 753 4.65 8.90 6.39
CA PHE A 753 5.21 9.33 5.12
C PHE A 753 6.29 10.38 5.33
N SER A 754 7.46 10.20 4.72
CA SER A 754 8.57 11.15 4.86
C SER A 754 9.35 11.35 3.57
N GLY A 755 9.83 12.57 3.30
CA GLY A 755 10.65 12.80 2.10
C GLY A 755 9.93 12.50 0.79
N MET A 756 8.60 12.58 0.74
CA MET A 756 7.83 12.29 -0.47
C MET A 756 8.01 13.43 -1.48
N ARG A 757 8.05 13.09 -2.78
CA ARG A 757 7.92 14.05 -3.89
C ARG A 757 6.70 13.65 -4.70
N ILE A 758 5.56 14.33 -4.54
CA ILE A 758 4.34 14.00 -5.30
C ILE A 758 4.04 15.15 -6.25
N ARG A 759 4.12 14.89 -7.55
CA ARG A 759 4.02 15.93 -8.57
C ARG A 759 3.02 15.56 -9.66
N ASP A 760 2.40 16.58 -10.26
CA ASP A 760 1.64 16.48 -11.51
C ASP A 760 0.51 15.41 -11.47
N THR A 761 -0.14 15.24 -10.32
CA THR A 761 -1.29 14.34 -10.14
C THR A 761 -2.58 14.94 -10.69
N TYR A 762 -3.55 14.09 -11.03
CA TYR A 762 -4.86 14.54 -11.54
C TYR A 762 -5.92 14.76 -10.45
N ALA A 763 -5.65 14.28 -9.25
CA ALA A 763 -6.42 14.44 -8.03
C ALA A 763 -5.45 14.62 -6.83
N ASP A 764 -5.80 14.12 -5.65
CA ASP A 764 -5.10 14.33 -4.40
C ASP A 764 -3.61 13.91 -4.44
N GLY A 765 -2.80 14.57 -3.63
CA GLY A 765 -1.44 14.13 -3.34
C GLY A 765 -1.44 12.95 -2.36
N ILE A 766 -1.81 13.20 -1.11
CA ILE A 766 -2.06 12.15 -0.08
C ILE A 766 -3.38 12.44 0.64
N ASN A 767 -4.29 11.47 0.65
CA ASN A 767 -5.54 11.55 1.41
C ASN A 767 -5.60 10.49 2.52
N PHE A 768 -5.78 10.93 3.77
CA PHE A 768 -6.00 10.10 4.95
C PHE A 768 -7.50 9.91 5.20
N SER A 769 -7.98 8.68 5.00
CA SER A 769 -9.40 8.35 5.04
C SER A 769 -9.71 7.14 5.93
N ASN A 770 -10.99 6.76 6.05
CA ASN A 770 -11.49 5.55 6.73
C ASN A 770 -10.92 5.31 8.14
N GLY A 771 -10.88 6.35 8.99
CA GLY A 771 -10.45 6.22 10.39
C GLY A 771 -8.93 6.20 10.59
N THR A 772 -8.16 6.66 9.60
CA THR A 772 -6.72 6.92 9.72
C THR A 772 -6.42 7.81 10.93
N ARG A 773 -5.47 7.38 11.78
CA ARG A 773 -5.18 8.04 13.06
C ARG A 773 -3.70 7.96 13.43
N ASN A 774 -3.27 8.86 14.33
CA ASN A 774 -1.88 8.92 14.81
C ASN A 774 -0.84 8.97 13.67
N SER A 775 -1.24 9.38 12.46
CA SER A 775 -0.47 9.21 11.24
C SER A 775 0.12 10.54 10.79
N SER A 776 1.21 10.51 10.02
CA SER A 776 1.89 11.75 9.63
C SER A 776 2.43 11.74 8.21
N VAL A 777 2.39 12.94 7.60
CA VAL A 777 3.18 13.27 6.42
C VAL A 777 4.13 14.39 6.83
N TYR A 778 5.43 14.16 6.71
CA TYR A 778 6.41 15.20 7.03
C TYR A 778 7.56 15.30 6.06
N ASN A 779 8.18 16.48 6.03
CA ASN A 779 9.36 16.76 5.20
C ASN A 779 9.17 16.38 3.72
N SER A 780 7.99 16.66 3.17
CA SER A 780 7.59 16.21 1.82
C SER A 780 7.22 17.39 0.92
N SER A 781 7.49 17.26 -0.38
CA SER A 781 7.21 18.27 -1.40
C SER A 781 6.07 17.82 -2.33
N PHE A 782 5.14 18.72 -2.57
CA PHE A 782 3.99 18.53 -3.45
C PHE A 782 3.97 19.64 -4.50
N ARG A 783 3.81 19.30 -5.77
CA ARG A 783 3.71 20.30 -6.84
C ARG A 783 2.69 19.93 -7.90
N THR A 784 1.84 20.86 -8.34
CA THR A 784 0.86 20.59 -9.43
C THR A 784 -0.11 19.43 -9.13
N THR A 785 -0.63 19.33 -7.90
CA THR A 785 -1.68 18.34 -7.57
C THR A 785 -3.04 18.75 -8.13
N GLY A 786 -3.87 17.77 -8.51
CA GLY A 786 -5.16 17.99 -9.16
C GLY A 786 -6.38 17.90 -8.28
N ASP A 787 -6.15 17.82 -6.98
CA ASP A 787 -7.08 18.09 -5.90
C ASP A 787 -6.23 18.46 -4.68
N ASP A 788 -6.78 18.31 -3.48
CA ASP A 788 -6.08 18.52 -2.22
C ASP A 788 -4.69 17.87 -2.20
N ALA A 789 -3.62 18.68 -2.06
CA ALA A 789 -2.27 18.10 -2.03
C ALA A 789 -2.10 17.20 -0.80
N LEU A 790 -2.70 17.60 0.32
CA LEU A 790 -2.76 16.84 1.57
C LEU A 790 -4.18 16.93 2.15
N ALA A 791 -4.81 15.80 2.41
CA ALA A 791 -6.16 15.77 2.97
C ALA A 791 -6.31 14.79 4.13
N VAL A 792 -7.13 15.17 5.11
CA VAL A 792 -7.78 14.22 6.03
C VAL A 792 -9.26 14.22 5.73
N TRP A 793 -9.81 13.10 5.29
CA TRP A 793 -11.26 12.91 5.17
C TRP A 793 -11.72 11.89 6.21
N ALA A 794 -12.27 12.37 7.33
CA ALA A 794 -12.83 11.53 8.38
C ALA A 794 -14.19 10.96 7.94
N ASN A 795 -14.23 10.17 6.88
CA ASN A 795 -15.45 9.63 6.29
C ASN A 795 -16.15 8.61 7.20
N LYS A 796 -17.44 8.36 6.91
CA LYS A 796 -18.30 7.46 7.70
C LYS A 796 -18.19 5.98 7.30
N TYR A 797 -17.38 5.62 6.30
CA TYR A 797 -17.29 4.26 5.74
C TYR A 797 -16.34 3.39 6.56
N VAL A 798 -16.59 3.37 7.87
CA VAL A 798 -15.78 2.71 8.89
C VAL A 798 -16.60 1.65 9.62
N LYS A 799 -15.94 0.80 10.41
CA LYS A 799 -16.61 -0.28 11.16
C LYS A 799 -17.55 0.26 12.24
N ASP A 800 -17.09 1.21 13.04
CA ASP A 800 -17.89 1.88 14.07
C ASP A 800 -17.62 3.39 14.05
N THR A 801 -18.62 4.18 13.65
CA THR A 801 -18.51 5.64 13.53
C THR A 801 -18.32 6.37 14.87
N SER A 802 -18.46 5.69 16.01
CA SER A 802 -18.18 6.23 17.34
C SER A 802 -16.75 5.97 17.83
N VAL A 803 -16.02 5.05 17.19
CA VAL A 803 -14.66 4.63 17.60
C VAL A 803 -13.63 4.86 16.50
N ASP A 804 -14.00 4.65 15.24
CA ASP A 804 -13.13 4.74 14.08
C ASP A 804 -13.16 6.11 13.41
N VAL A 805 -13.16 7.16 14.23
CA VAL A 805 -13.05 8.55 13.77
C VAL A 805 -11.59 8.83 13.40
N GLY A 806 -11.31 9.51 12.29
CA GLY A 806 -9.95 9.94 11.97
C GLY A 806 -9.45 10.99 12.96
N HIS A 807 -8.29 10.78 13.59
CA HIS A 807 -7.80 11.69 14.62
C HIS A 807 -6.28 11.70 14.83
N ASP A 808 -5.78 12.77 15.45
CA ASP A 808 -4.36 12.96 15.80
C ASP A 808 -3.39 12.81 14.62
N ASN A 809 -3.86 13.12 13.40
CA ASN A 809 -3.02 13.13 12.22
C ASN A 809 -2.22 14.43 12.11
N VAL A 810 -1.01 14.36 11.54
CA VAL A 810 -0.09 15.48 11.49
C VAL A 810 0.50 15.68 10.09
N PHE A 811 0.23 16.84 9.50
CA PHE A 811 0.93 17.33 8.31
C PHE A 811 1.95 18.38 8.73
N ARG A 812 3.24 18.06 8.65
CA ARG A 812 4.29 18.90 9.22
C ARG A 812 5.53 19.05 8.36
N ASN A 813 6.03 20.28 8.25
CA ASN A 813 7.25 20.56 7.47
C ASN A 813 7.10 20.15 5.99
N ASN A 814 5.95 20.38 5.37
CA ASN A 814 5.74 20.08 3.95
C ASN A 814 5.75 21.37 3.12
N THR A 815 6.21 21.27 1.87
CA THR A 815 6.11 22.35 0.89
C THR A 815 5.10 21.95 -0.18
N VAL A 816 4.02 22.70 -0.31
CA VAL A 816 2.98 22.52 -1.32
C VAL A 816 3.02 23.69 -2.29
N GLN A 817 3.12 23.42 -3.58
CA GLN A 817 3.19 24.43 -4.64
C GLN A 817 2.18 24.11 -5.72
N LEU A 818 1.46 25.12 -6.19
CA LEU A 818 0.75 25.05 -7.46
C LEU A 818 -0.34 23.95 -7.57
N PRO A 819 -1.13 23.58 -6.54
CA PRO A 819 -2.31 22.77 -6.79
C PRO A 819 -3.16 23.43 -7.87
N TRP A 820 -3.39 22.71 -8.97
CA TRP A 820 -4.15 23.22 -10.11
C TRP A 820 -5.67 23.12 -9.86
N ARG A 821 -6.06 22.35 -8.83
CA ARG A 821 -7.42 22.32 -8.29
C ARG A 821 -7.40 22.08 -6.79
N ALA A 822 -8.43 22.58 -6.11
CA ALA A 822 -8.68 22.39 -4.69
C ALA A 822 -7.53 22.91 -3.79
N ASN A 823 -7.37 22.35 -2.60
CA ASN A 823 -6.62 22.98 -1.54
C ASN A 823 -5.12 22.64 -1.56
N GLY A 824 -4.34 23.49 -0.90
CA GLY A 824 -3.02 23.06 -0.46
C GLY A 824 -3.12 21.94 0.58
N ILE A 825 -3.86 22.20 1.67
CA ILE A 825 -4.08 21.24 2.76
C ILE A 825 -5.53 21.31 3.24
N ALA A 826 -6.22 20.18 3.34
CA ALA A 826 -7.60 20.12 3.79
C ALA A 826 -7.82 19.15 4.97
N VAL A 827 -8.75 19.49 5.85
CA VAL A 827 -9.27 18.58 6.87
C VAL A 827 -10.79 18.63 6.85
N TYR A 828 -11.39 17.46 6.70
CA TYR A 828 -12.83 17.24 6.70
C TYR A 828 -13.21 16.35 7.89
N GLY A 829 -13.57 16.99 9.01
CA GLY A 829 -13.99 16.32 10.24
C GLY A 829 -12.85 15.77 11.13
N GLY A 830 -13.23 14.92 12.08
CA GLY A 830 -12.29 14.29 13.01
C GLY A 830 -11.82 15.20 14.16
N TYR A 831 -10.76 14.80 14.87
CA TYR A 831 -10.24 15.56 16.02
C TYR A 831 -8.73 15.43 16.20
N GLY A 832 -8.10 16.37 16.92
CA GLY A 832 -6.66 16.29 17.24
C GLY A 832 -5.71 16.52 16.07
N ASN A 833 -6.23 16.78 14.86
CA ASN A 833 -5.45 16.95 13.65
C ASN A 833 -4.61 18.23 13.68
N LYS A 834 -3.40 18.18 13.11
CA LYS A 834 -2.43 19.28 13.14
C LYS A 834 -1.83 19.56 11.76
N ILE A 835 -1.80 20.85 11.41
CA ILE A 835 -1.17 21.39 10.21
C ILE A 835 -0.07 22.35 10.67
N GLU A 836 1.18 21.88 10.70
CA GLU A 836 2.28 22.56 11.38
C GLU A 836 3.49 22.85 10.48
N ASN A 837 4.02 24.07 10.52
CA ASN A 837 5.31 24.38 9.89
C ASN A 837 5.38 24.11 8.37
N ASN A 838 4.25 24.19 7.65
CA ASN A 838 4.21 23.97 6.20
C ASN A 838 4.39 25.29 5.43
N LEU A 839 4.81 25.16 4.17
CA LEU A 839 4.76 26.24 3.18
C LEU A 839 3.75 25.87 2.09
N VAL A 840 2.84 26.78 1.77
CA VAL A 840 1.85 26.60 0.69
C VAL A 840 1.95 27.79 -0.26
N TYR A 841 2.13 27.50 -1.54
CA TYR A 841 2.30 28.49 -2.59
C TYR A 841 1.27 28.29 -3.70
N ASP A 842 0.76 29.41 -4.19
CA ASP A 842 0.20 29.50 -5.54
C ASP A 842 -0.95 28.53 -5.87
N THR A 843 -1.89 28.31 -4.93
CA THR A 843 -3.10 27.52 -5.23
C THR A 843 -3.94 28.18 -6.33
N ALA A 844 -4.41 27.41 -7.31
CA ALA A 844 -5.06 27.98 -8.50
C ALA A 844 -6.45 28.58 -8.21
N ASN A 845 -7.29 27.87 -7.46
CA ASN A 845 -8.72 28.20 -7.34
C ASN A 845 -9.33 28.04 -5.93
N TYR A 846 -8.60 27.44 -4.99
CA TYR A 846 -9.07 27.13 -3.64
C TYR A 846 -8.06 27.63 -2.58
N PRO A 847 -8.42 27.56 -1.29
CA PRO A 847 -7.56 27.93 -0.18
C PRO A 847 -6.20 27.24 -0.16
N GLY A 848 -5.25 27.88 0.53
CA GLY A 848 -4.04 27.20 0.95
C GLY A 848 -4.34 26.16 2.03
N ILE A 849 -5.21 26.50 2.99
CA ILE A 849 -5.70 25.58 4.02
C ILE A 849 -7.22 25.65 4.15
N MET A 850 -7.92 24.51 4.18
CA MET A 850 -9.36 24.45 4.37
C MET A 850 -9.77 23.49 5.50
N LEU A 851 -10.70 23.95 6.34
CA LEU A 851 -11.45 23.10 7.27
C LEU A 851 -12.92 23.11 6.84
N ALA A 852 -13.49 21.97 6.49
CA ALA A 852 -14.85 21.95 5.94
C ALA A 852 -15.67 20.71 6.30
N THR A 853 -16.99 20.82 6.16
CA THR A 853 -17.95 19.73 6.43
C THR A 853 -18.82 19.38 5.22
N ASP A 854 -18.38 19.72 4.02
CA ASP A 854 -19.09 19.60 2.75
C ASP A 854 -18.91 18.24 2.05
N HIS A 855 -18.12 17.34 2.63
CA HIS A 855 -17.91 15.96 2.18
C HIS A 855 -18.51 14.91 3.13
N ASP A 856 -19.62 15.25 3.80
CA ASP A 856 -20.32 14.40 4.78
C ASP A 856 -19.38 13.67 5.78
N PRO A 857 -18.44 14.38 6.44
CA PRO A 857 -17.50 13.73 7.34
C PRO A 857 -18.15 13.40 8.69
N LEU A 858 -17.51 12.51 9.44
CA LEU A 858 -17.71 12.39 10.87
C LEU A 858 -17.36 13.73 11.54
N PRO A 859 -18.14 14.19 12.53
CA PRO A 859 -18.06 15.56 13.00
C PRO A 859 -16.68 15.97 13.54
N PHE A 860 -16.36 17.24 13.36
CA PHE A 860 -15.27 17.84 14.13
C PHE A 860 -15.54 17.76 15.63
N SER A 861 -14.53 17.32 16.36
CA SER A 861 -14.52 17.39 17.82
C SER A 861 -13.11 17.73 18.32
N GLY A 862 -12.96 18.05 19.60
CA GLY A 862 -11.65 18.41 20.15
C GLY A 862 -11.00 19.63 19.46
N GLN A 863 -9.67 19.64 19.40
CA GLN A 863 -8.90 20.72 18.79
C GLN A 863 -8.42 20.32 17.38
N THR A 864 -8.51 21.26 16.44
CA THR A 864 -7.71 21.24 15.19
C THR A 864 -6.71 22.40 15.26
N LEU A 865 -5.44 22.10 15.05
CA LEU A 865 -4.34 23.08 15.17
C LEU A 865 -3.75 23.42 13.81
N ILE A 866 -3.76 24.71 13.46
CA ILE A 866 -3.02 25.29 12.33
C ILE A 866 -1.92 26.17 12.93
N ALA A 867 -0.65 25.75 12.86
CA ALA A 867 0.43 26.47 13.53
C ALA A 867 1.67 26.67 12.66
N ASN A 868 2.25 27.87 12.71
CA ASN A 868 3.54 28.16 12.10
C ASN A 868 3.60 27.90 10.58
N ASN A 869 2.52 28.12 9.83
CA ASN A 869 2.52 27.91 8.37
C ASN A 869 2.87 29.21 7.63
N GLY A 870 3.38 29.10 6.40
CA GLY A 870 3.52 30.22 5.47
C GLY A 870 2.66 29.99 4.23
N LEU A 871 1.74 30.90 3.94
CA LEU A 871 0.82 30.82 2.81
C LEU A 871 1.08 32.01 1.88
N TYR A 872 1.48 31.73 0.64
CA TYR A 872 1.88 32.75 -0.32
C TYR A 872 1.07 32.63 -1.59
N ARG A 873 0.34 33.69 -1.93
CA ARG A 873 -0.47 33.74 -3.16
C ARG A 873 -1.50 32.62 -3.25
N THR A 874 -2.05 32.21 -2.12
CA THR A 874 -3.10 31.18 -2.02
C THR A 874 -4.51 31.80 -2.00
N GLY A 875 -5.52 30.95 -2.15
CA GLY A 875 -6.91 31.36 -2.38
C GLY A 875 -7.18 31.55 -3.87
N GLY A 876 -8.45 31.64 -4.24
CA GLY A 876 -8.87 31.72 -5.64
C GLY A 876 -10.38 31.79 -5.79
N ALA A 877 -10.88 31.61 -7.00
CA ALA A 877 -12.31 31.52 -7.27
C ALA A 877 -12.65 30.20 -7.96
N PHE A 878 -13.83 29.66 -7.67
CA PHE A 878 -14.32 28.42 -8.26
C PHE A 878 -15.83 28.45 -8.41
N TRP A 879 -16.38 27.47 -9.15
CA TRP A 879 -17.79 27.38 -9.55
C TRP A 879 -18.17 28.52 -10.50
N ASN A 880 -17.57 28.53 -11.69
CA ASN A 880 -17.64 29.60 -12.70
C ASN A 880 -17.15 30.95 -12.16
N GLU A 881 -16.19 30.91 -11.25
CA GLU A 881 -15.68 32.06 -10.49
C GLU A 881 -16.73 32.76 -9.61
N ASP A 882 -17.89 32.14 -9.35
CA ASP A 882 -18.95 32.73 -8.52
C ASP A 882 -18.62 32.69 -7.02
N GLN A 883 -17.72 31.79 -6.59
CA GLN A 883 -17.32 31.64 -5.20
C GLN A 883 -15.85 31.95 -4.98
N GLU A 884 -15.60 32.95 -4.13
CA GLU A 884 -14.27 33.40 -3.75
C GLU A 884 -13.80 32.70 -2.46
N PHE A 885 -12.52 32.36 -2.42
CA PHE A 885 -11.87 31.65 -1.32
C PHE A 885 -10.63 32.39 -0.83
N GLY A 886 -10.52 32.54 0.50
CA GLY A 886 -9.35 33.10 1.16
C GLY A 886 -8.17 32.13 1.24
N ALA A 887 -7.04 32.57 1.81
CA ALA A 887 -5.88 31.72 2.03
C ALA A 887 -6.12 30.62 3.06
N ILE A 888 -6.85 30.93 4.14
CA ILE A 888 -7.41 29.94 5.08
C ILE A 888 -8.93 30.08 5.07
N THR A 889 -9.66 29.01 4.75
CA THR A 889 -11.13 29.02 4.78
C THR A 889 -11.67 27.99 5.77
N LEU A 890 -12.59 28.44 6.63
CA LEU A 890 -13.42 27.57 7.45
C LEU A 890 -14.84 27.55 6.86
N PHE A 891 -15.30 26.37 6.44
CA PHE A 891 -16.58 26.18 5.78
C PHE A 891 -17.43 25.13 6.50
N ALA A 892 -18.15 25.60 7.53
CA ALA A 892 -19.16 24.81 8.24
C ALA A 892 -20.44 24.65 7.40
N GLN A 893 -20.37 23.96 6.25
CA GLN A 893 -21.49 23.82 5.30
C GLN A 893 -22.74 23.24 5.97
N GLY A 894 -22.58 22.25 6.85
CA GLY A 894 -23.68 21.58 7.53
C GLY A 894 -23.48 21.46 9.03
N GLN A 895 -22.40 20.80 9.44
CA GLN A 895 -22.06 20.58 10.85
C GLN A 895 -21.14 21.69 11.39
N ASN A 896 -21.05 21.80 12.72
CA ASN A 896 -20.18 22.78 13.36
C ASN A 896 -18.70 22.42 13.19
N ILE A 897 -17.83 23.43 13.20
CA ILE A 897 -16.37 23.27 13.27
C ILE A 897 -15.87 23.94 14.57
N PRO A 898 -15.90 23.24 15.72
CA PRO A 898 -15.42 23.77 17.00
C PRO A 898 -13.90 23.62 17.17
N GLY A 899 -13.34 24.33 18.15
CA GLY A 899 -12.00 24.03 18.70
C GLY A 899 -10.82 24.37 17.79
N VAL A 900 -11.02 25.23 16.80
CA VAL A 900 -9.95 25.63 15.87
C VAL A 900 -8.97 26.59 16.54
N THR A 901 -7.69 26.30 16.43
CA THR A 901 -6.59 27.21 16.82
C THR A 901 -5.71 27.49 15.62
N ILE A 902 -5.57 28.77 15.26
CA ILE A 902 -4.67 29.27 14.23
C ILE A 902 -3.61 30.12 14.91
N ARG A 903 -2.33 29.78 14.76
CA ARG A 903 -1.26 30.57 15.36
C ARG A 903 0.04 30.63 14.59
N ASP A 904 0.81 31.67 14.86
CA ASP A 904 2.19 31.84 14.39
C ASP A 904 2.32 31.76 12.85
N THR A 905 1.23 32.04 12.12
CA THR A 905 1.10 31.79 10.67
C THR A 905 1.25 33.09 9.88
N ASP A 906 1.97 33.04 8.77
CA ASP A 906 2.11 34.16 7.85
C ASP A 906 1.31 33.92 6.56
N ILE A 907 0.51 34.91 6.17
CA ILE A 907 -0.27 34.93 4.94
C ILE A 907 0.18 36.14 4.13
N GLN A 908 0.58 35.91 2.88
CA GLN A 908 1.07 36.96 2.00
C GLN A 908 0.45 36.85 0.61
N ASP A 909 -0.03 37.98 0.11
CA ASP A 909 -0.46 38.14 -1.29
C ASP A 909 -1.63 37.22 -1.68
N SER A 910 -2.56 36.91 -0.75
CA SER A 910 -3.70 36.04 -1.00
C SER A 910 -4.58 36.57 -2.15
N THR A 911 -5.14 35.68 -2.96
CA THR A 911 -5.94 36.08 -4.14
C THR A 911 -7.16 36.89 -3.70
N TYR A 912 -7.86 36.40 -2.68
CA TYR A 912 -8.95 37.09 -2.01
C TYR A 912 -8.58 37.32 -0.54
N ASP A 913 -9.37 36.81 0.40
CA ASP A 913 -9.19 37.07 1.82
C ASP A 913 -7.95 36.38 2.42
N GLY A 914 -7.48 36.89 3.55
CA GLY A 914 -6.48 36.16 4.35
C GLY A 914 -7.11 34.97 5.07
N ILE A 915 -8.01 35.23 6.01
CA ILE A 915 -8.81 34.21 6.71
C ILE A 915 -10.28 34.43 6.44
N GLN A 916 -10.99 33.40 5.99
CA GLN A 916 -12.39 33.46 5.59
C GLN A 916 -13.26 32.53 6.44
N PHE A 917 -14.27 33.08 7.09
CA PHE A 917 -15.37 32.34 7.73
C PHE A 917 -16.55 32.29 6.77
N LYS A 918 -16.68 31.17 6.06
CA LYS A 918 -17.61 31.03 4.95
C LYS A 918 -19.05 30.77 5.43
N THR A 919 -20.02 31.27 4.67
CA THR A 919 -21.46 31.04 4.90
C THR A 919 -21.79 29.55 4.90
N GLY A 920 -22.58 29.07 5.87
CA GLY A 920 -22.97 27.66 5.94
C GLY A 920 -24.04 27.33 6.98
N GLY A 921 -24.47 26.06 6.97
CA GLY A 921 -25.49 25.47 7.85
C GLY A 921 -25.01 25.15 9.28
N GLY A 922 -23.70 25.11 9.53
CA GLY A 922 -23.10 25.00 10.86
C GLY A 922 -22.57 26.33 11.40
N ALA A 923 -22.00 26.27 12.61
CA ALA A 923 -21.28 27.36 13.27
C ALA A 923 -19.81 27.00 13.50
N MET A 924 -18.97 28.04 13.62
CA MET A 924 -17.54 27.93 13.91
C MET A 924 -17.26 28.60 15.28
N PRO A 925 -17.56 27.92 16.41
CA PRO A 925 -17.41 28.51 17.73
C PRO A 925 -15.96 28.49 18.23
N ASP A 926 -15.61 29.52 18.99
CA ASP A 926 -14.39 29.61 19.81
C ASP A 926 -13.09 29.46 19.03
N VAL A 927 -13.06 30.01 17.81
CA VAL A 927 -11.85 30.04 16.97
C VAL A 927 -10.81 30.96 17.62
N LYS A 928 -9.60 30.46 17.83
CA LYS A 928 -8.49 31.25 18.42
C LYS A 928 -7.48 31.59 17.34
N ILE A 929 -7.20 32.88 17.15
CA ILE A 929 -6.22 33.36 16.17
C ILE A 929 -5.17 34.17 16.90
N SER A 930 -3.92 33.67 16.94
CA SER A 930 -2.84 34.33 17.68
C SER A 930 -1.52 34.44 16.92
N ASN A 931 -0.87 35.59 16.94
CA ASN A 931 0.42 35.82 16.26
C ASN A 931 0.36 35.50 14.76
N VAL A 932 -0.70 35.95 14.09
CA VAL A 932 -0.87 35.77 12.64
C VAL A 932 -0.55 37.08 11.94
N SER A 933 0.26 37.03 10.89
CA SER A 933 0.52 38.16 10.00
C SER A 933 -0.19 37.94 8.67
N ILE A 934 -1.00 38.90 8.24
CA ILE A 934 -1.67 38.90 6.94
C ILE A 934 -1.21 40.14 6.18
N SER A 935 -0.75 39.96 4.95
CA SER A 935 -0.35 41.07 4.11
C SER A 935 -0.85 40.92 2.70
N LYS A 936 -1.41 42.00 2.14
CA LYS A 936 -1.79 42.11 0.73
C LYS A 936 -2.85 41.10 0.29
N SER A 937 -4.02 41.12 0.91
CA SER A 937 -5.20 40.45 0.34
C SER A 937 -5.62 41.18 -0.95
N VAL A 938 -5.32 40.60 -2.11
CA VAL A 938 -5.34 41.32 -3.40
C VAL A 938 -6.74 41.76 -3.79
N ASN A 939 -7.72 40.87 -3.63
CA ASN A 939 -9.12 41.13 -3.97
C ASN A 939 -10.07 40.92 -2.80
N GLY A 940 -9.58 41.01 -1.56
CA GLY A 940 -10.41 40.76 -0.38
C GLY A 940 -9.91 41.48 0.87
N SER A 941 -10.42 41.04 2.01
CA SER A 941 -10.09 41.56 3.33
C SER A 941 -8.98 40.76 4.01
N GLY A 942 -8.41 41.27 5.10
CA GLY A 942 -7.51 40.47 5.93
C GLY A 942 -8.24 39.28 6.54
N ILE A 943 -9.36 39.55 7.23
CA ILE A 943 -10.27 38.55 7.78
C ILE A 943 -11.70 38.86 7.33
N LEU A 944 -12.35 37.90 6.68
CA LEU A 944 -13.75 37.99 6.24
C LEU A 944 -14.66 37.10 7.07
N ALA A 945 -15.75 37.66 7.59
CA ALA A 945 -16.91 36.90 8.03
C ALA A 945 -18.08 37.12 7.05
N MET A 946 -18.40 36.08 6.27
CA MET A 946 -19.41 36.18 5.22
C MET A 946 -20.83 36.31 5.80
N SER A 947 -21.77 36.77 4.96
CA SER A 947 -23.19 36.86 5.29
C SER A 947 -23.74 35.48 5.69
N GLY A 948 -24.39 35.37 6.84
CA GLY A 948 -24.86 34.09 7.37
C GLY A 948 -23.81 33.22 8.08
N ALA A 949 -22.54 33.63 8.13
CA ALA A 949 -21.55 32.97 9.00
C ALA A 949 -21.97 33.07 10.48
N ARG A 950 -21.69 32.02 11.26
CA ARG A 950 -22.10 31.88 12.68
C ARG A 950 -20.95 31.39 13.53
N GLY A 951 -20.88 31.87 14.77
CA GLY A 951 -19.83 31.50 15.72
C GLY A 951 -19.05 32.71 16.20
N ASN A 952 -17.82 32.48 16.65
CA ASN A 952 -16.96 33.56 17.11
C ASN A 952 -15.47 33.24 16.92
N ALA A 953 -14.67 34.30 16.78
CA ALA A 953 -13.21 34.22 16.82
C ALA A 953 -12.64 35.22 17.83
N THR A 954 -11.51 34.88 18.45
CA THR A 954 -10.74 35.77 19.32
C THR A 954 -9.35 36.00 18.73
N LEU A 955 -8.99 37.28 18.53
CA LEU A 955 -7.72 37.72 17.95
C LEU A 955 -6.73 38.15 19.05
N SER A 956 -5.47 37.72 18.94
CA SER A 956 -4.38 38.18 19.81
C SER A 956 -3.06 38.30 19.04
N GLY A 957 -2.42 39.47 19.02
CA GLY A 957 -1.17 39.65 18.27
C GLY A 957 -1.32 39.44 16.75
N VAL A 958 -2.49 39.74 16.19
CA VAL A 958 -2.75 39.64 14.75
C VAL A 958 -2.37 40.97 14.08
N THR A 959 -1.55 40.89 13.03
CA THR A 959 -1.13 42.05 12.23
C THR A 959 -1.69 41.91 10.82
N ILE A 960 -2.34 42.96 10.31
CA ILE A 960 -2.89 42.99 8.96
C ILE A 960 -2.41 44.26 8.25
N LYS A 961 -2.06 44.16 6.96
CA LYS A 961 -1.69 45.31 6.14
C LYS A 961 -2.03 45.09 4.67
N ASP A 962 -2.27 46.20 3.97
CA ASP A 962 -2.39 46.27 2.51
C ASP A 962 -3.50 45.39 1.90
N SER A 963 -4.51 44.99 2.68
CA SER A 963 -5.70 44.26 2.20
C SER A 963 -6.71 45.22 1.54
N ARG A 964 -7.21 44.88 0.35
CA ARG A 964 -8.07 45.76 -0.46
C ARG A 964 -9.33 46.21 0.27
N ASP A 965 -10.02 45.27 0.92
CA ASP A 965 -11.34 45.52 1.52
C ASP A 965 -11.26 45.78 3.04
N GLY A 966 -10.04 46.08 3.53
CA GLY A 966 -9.77 46.39 4.93
C GLY A 966 -9.28 45.20 5.76
N ASP A 967 -8.94 45.49 7.01
CA ASP A 967 -8.29 44.51 7.90
C ASP A 967 -9.27 43.40 8.31
N VAL A 968 -10.47 43.79 8.74
CA VAL A 968 -11.54 42.87 9.17
C VAL A 968 -12.86 43.33 8.57
N LEU A 969 -13.52 42.46 7.81
CA LEU A 969 -14.82 42.71 7.20
C LEU A 969 -15.84 41.71 7.75
N ILE A 970 -16.97 42.23 8.26
CA ILE A 970 -18.14 41.43 8.63
C ILE A 970 -19.27 41.84 7.70
N GLU A 971 -19.69 40.94 6.83
CA GLU A 971 -20.72 41.23 5.85
C GLU A 971 -22.10 41.39 6.51
N PRO A 972 -22.99 42.25 5.94
CA PRO A 972 -24.37 42.35 6.39
C PRO A 972 -25.06 40.98 6.44
N GLY A 973 -25.72 40.69 7.55
CA GLY A 973 -26.39 39.40 7.77
C GLY A 973 -25.51 38.31 8.38
N SER A 974 -24.22 38.57 8.63
CA SER A 974 -23.39 37.69 9.45
C SER A 974 -23.81 37.73 10.92
N GLN A 975 -23.82 36.57 11.58
CA GLN A 975 -23.97 36.42 13.03
C GLN A 975 -22.62 36.12 13.71
N PHE A 976 -21.54 36.11 12.94
CA PHE A 976 -20.21 35.81 13.44
C PHE A 976 -19.65 36.99 14.23
N VAL A 977 -19.07 36.71 15.40
CA VAL A 977 -18.48 37.74 16.26
C VAL A 977 -16.96 37.65 16.24
N ILE A 978 -16.28 38.76 15.98
CA ILE A 978 -14.83 38.86 16.07
C ILE A 978 -14.49 39.67 17.33
N ASN A 979 -13.81 39.03 18.27
CA ASN A 979 -13.36 39.62 19.52
C ASN A 979 -11.86 40.00 19.44
N GLY A 980 -11.50 41.16 19.98
CA GLY A 980 -10.15 41.72 19.87
C GLY A 980 -9.98 42.58 18.61
N SER A 981 -8.77 43.09 18.39
CA SER A 981 -8.45 43.92 17.22
C SER A 981 -7.15 43.46 16.57
N ALA A 982 -7.11 43.47 15.24
CA ALA A 982 -5.84 43.47 14.53
C ALA A 982 -5.12 44.80 14.79
N THR A 983 -3.81 44.77 15.01
CA THR A 983 -2.99 45.98 15.07
C THR A 983 -2.58 46.38 13.66
N ALA A 984 -2.89 47.62 13.26
CA ALA A 984 -2.34 48.21 12.05
C ALA A 984 -0.81 48.33 12.21
N ALA A 985 -0.04 47.69 11.32
CA ALA A 985 1.41 47.86 11.32
C ALA A 985 1.75 49.32 11.00
N SER A 986 2.40 50.03 11.93
CA SER A 986 2.95 51.35 11.63
C SER A 986 3.93 51.22 10.44
N SER A 987 3.78 52.07 9.43
CA SER A 987 4.65 52.13 8.25
C SER A 987 6.11 52.43 8.65
N SER A 988 6.85 51.39 9.03
CA SER A 988 8.30 51.47 9.19
C SER A 988 8.96 51.05 7.88
N ALA A 989 9.92 51.88 7.45
CA ALA A 989 10.70 51.79 6.23
C ALA A 989 11.30 50.37 6.01
N PRO A 990 11.59 49.98 4.75
CA PRO A 990 12.02 48.62 4.42
C PRO A 990 13.32 48.25 5.13
N GLY A 991 13.20 47.49 6.21
CA GLY A 991 14.32 46.81 6.86
C GLY A 991 14.83 45.70 5.95
N THR A 992 16.14 45.74 5.69
CA THR A 992 16.94 44.77 4.96
C THR A 992 16.44 43.33 5.02
N ARG A 993 16.19 42.76 3.82
CA ARG A 993 15.98 41.34 3.55
C ARG A 993 16.99 40.50 4.33
N LEU A 994 16.51 39.62 5.22
CA LEU A 994 17.28 38.45 5.64
C LEU A 994 17.35 37.50 4.46
N GLY A 995 18.57 37.11 4.10
CA GLY A 995 18.85 36.20 2.98
C GLY A 995 18.10 34.89 3.13
N ARG A 996 17.52 34.45 2.00
CA ARG A 996 16.99 33.11 1.79
C ARG A 996 18.14 32.11 1.71
#